data_AF-A0A512AY08-F1
#
_entry.id   AF-A0A512AY08-F1
#
_cell.length_a   1.000
_cell.length_b   1.000
_cell.length_c   1.000
_cell.angle_alpha   90.00
_cell.angle_beta   90.00
_cell.angle_gamma   90.00
#
_symmetry.space_group_name_H-M   'P 1'
#
loop_
_entity.id
_entity.type
_entity.pdbx_description
1 polymer ?
#
loop_
_entity_poly.entity_id
_entity_poly.type
_entity_poly.pdbx_seq_one_letter_code
_entity_poly.pdbx_strand_id
1 'polypeptide(L)'
;MVDTTNNTTDNQAGDAAENPQRILERRLAELNARKNEGQTRSDEDLNSSGNVMGGAVAMHEVIPPTPAVPVVGTSGTEEGNNPADPLVPTPLNDSSAPVVSAPVNPTESNLTSSANAIAPTASPDNFLENNPAPEAQNIQTDELAAQESINPDLATNEVMPLAAETESVTETGSGPERIAPESLSTAGVIPATDPDLSDNLAIASPEAATSALLMGAGSTTSEGRSVPREHEMLLDEDHQDDHHSEISETDYSTLSLADLRQKLKQMLKSAGRPEARQIYELYRLYETKLSVEKTEALDRFVADGGSSDDFDYQLGFEHQELEKAYAQFRENRSREQRQDEEQKVKNAKRKQELLDELRELVESPETKSSGDKIRQIQNEWKAIGPVPAADSKQLWNSYHALLDIFYNNRSIFYELKELDRRRNLQHKVQLCERAESLVDQPSINTALQELRKLHEEWKNVGPVPNDQRDVIWERFIQASEKVHARKKEFISERKAHEQENLVKKTALLERMEAFQNFNTDRINDWRDKTDEIQKLKEEWDAVGLVPKERADEINKRFWSSYKAFFNHKNAFFKNLDEQKMQNLRLKTELCEQAEALRDSTDWDETKEKLIQLQKKWKTIGRVPDKYSDKLWQRFRSACNEFFDRKQNQVQQRENELNQASQIKQTYFEELASRITSLNTEPGSYEEYEMLRNRWLGLPSNKGTGKLDDRYFDLLEKFVNSIVDLTNEEKVAVIAELQVTRFKQGPDAQHRIQQKEQAIRRDISNLENDIRTLKTNIEFFGRSKNAEKLREEYQVRIAEADQRIQVLQRQLYAFRNS
;
A
#
# COMPACT_ATOMS: atom_id res chain seq x y z
N MET A 1 -51.49 14.10 -50.80
CA MET A 1 -52.91 13.70 -50.84
C MET A 1 -53.39 13.61 -49.40
N VAL A 2 -54.38 14.36 -48.95
CA VAL A 2 -55.07 15.55 -49.53
C VAL A 2 -55.44 16.44 -48.34
N ASP A 3 -55.22 17.75 -48.44
CA ASP A 3 -55.76 18.72 -47.48
C ASP A 3 -57.27 18.84 -47.66
N THR A 4 -58.05 18.74 -46.57
CA THR A 4 -59.45 19.19 -46.59
C THR A 4 -59.81 19.90 -45.30
N THR A 5 -60.05 21.20 -45.42
CA THR A 5 -60.64 22.06 -44.39
C THR A 5 -62.04 21.62 -43.99
N ASN A 6 -62.44 21.90 -42.75
CA ASN A 6 -63.76 22.51 -42.54
C ASN A 6 -63.78 23.42 -41.31
N ASN A 7 -64.61 24.47 -41.37
CA ASN A 7 -64.69 25.56 -40.40
C ASN A 7 -66.17 25.86 -40.12
N THR A 8 -66.56 26.05 -38.87
CA THR A 8 -67.93 26.47 -38.49
C THR A 8 -67.93 27.27 -37.18
N THR A 9 -67.63 28.56 -37.33
CA THR A 9 -68.26 29.72 -36.66
C THR A 9 -68.78 29.58 -35.22
N ASP A 10 -68.16 30.39 -34.34
CA ASP A 10 -68.77 31.28 -33.33
C ASP A 10 -70.06 30.88 -32.58
N ASN A 11 -69.96 30.93 -31.25
CA ASN A 11 -70.98 31.58 -30.44
C ASN A 11 -70.31 32.34 -29.26
N GLN A 12 -70.94 33.42 -28.78
CA GLN A 12 -70.31 34.41 -27.88
C GLN A 12 -70.55 34.17 -26.38
N ALA A 13 -69.76 34.92 -25.59
CA ALA A 13 -69.93 35.28 -24.18
C ALA A 13 -69.56 34.23 -23.11
N GLY A 14 -68.76 34.68 -22.14
CA GLY A 14 -68.24 33.87 -21.03
C GLY A 14 -67.03 34.53 -20.38
N ASP A 15 -67.23 35.69 -19.74
CA ASP A 15 -66.17 36.49 -19.14
C ASP A 15 -65.59 35.77 -17.91
N ALA A 16 -64.42 35.13 -18.07
CA ALA A 16 -63.79 34.30 -17.06
C ALA A 16 -62.69 35.09 -16.33
N ALA A 17 -62.97 35.53 -15.10
CA ALA A 17 -62.05 36.32 -14.30
C ALA A 17 -60.67 35.63 -14.17
N GLU A 18 -59.60 36.36 -14.50
CA GLU A 18 -58.23 35.84 -14.41
C GLU A 18 -57.91 35.37 -12.99
N ASN A 19 -57.28 34.18 -12.86
CA ASN A 19 -56.87 33.64 -11.56
C ASN A 19 -55.94 34.66 -10.86
N PRO A 20 -56.26 35.11 -9.63
CA PRO A 20 -55.49 36.14 -8.92
C PRO A 20 -54.03 35.74 -8.67
N GLN A 21 -53.68 34.45 -8.65
CA GLN A 21 -52.29 34.01 -8.58
C GLN A 21 -51.49 34.44 -9.81
N ARG A 22 -52.05 34.36 -11.03
CA ARG A 22 -51.36 34.82 -12.25
C ARG A 22 -51.22 36.33 -12.33
N ILE A 23 -52.20 37.07 -11.79
CA ILE A 23 -52.12 38.53 -11.66
C ILE A 23 -50.98 38.90 -10.69
N LEU A 24 -50.85 38.18 -9.57
CA LEU A 24 -49.76 38.35 -8.60
C LEU A 24 -48.39 37.98 -9.20
N GLU A 25 -48.26 36.83 -9.86
CA GLU A 25 -47.03 36.40 -10.55
C GLU A 25 -46.56 37.44 -11.57
N ARG A 26 -47.49 37.96 -12.40
CA ARG A 26 -47.21 39.01 -13.38
C ARG A 26 -46.76 40.32 -12.73
N ARG A 27 -47.42 40.75 -11.65
CA ARG A 27 -46.99 41.93 -10.86
C ARG A 27 -45.64 41.75 -10.18
N LEU A 28 -45.32 40.53 -9.73
CA LEU A 28 -44.02 40.21 -9.13
C LEU A 28 -42.90 40.24 -10.18
N ALA A 29 -43.16 39.75 -11.39
CA ALA A 29 -42.25 39.88 -12.52
C ALA A 29 -42.02 41.35 -12.92
N GLU A 30 -43.07 42.17 -13.04
CA GLU A 30 -42.97 43.60 -13.32
C GLU A 30 -42.20 44.39 -12.25
N LEU A 31 -42.40 44.06 -10.97
CA LEU A 31 -41.65 44.67 -9.86
C LEU A 31 -40.17 44.29 -9.87
N ASN A 32 -39.84 43.02 -10.16
CA ASN A 32 -38.45 42.58 -10.25
C ASN A 32 -37.73 43.17 -11.48
N ALA A 33 -38.41 43.32 -12.62
CA ALA A 33 -37.89 44.00 -13.80
C ALA A 33 -37.53 45.47 -13.48
N ARG A 34 -38.50 46.23 -12.92
CA ARG A 34 -38.30 47.63 -12.51
C ARG A 34 -37.20 47.81 -11.46
N LYS A 35 -36.98 46.83 -10.59
CA LYS A 35 -35.92 46.88 -9.58
C LYS A 35 -34.53 46.81 -10.23
N ASN A 36 -34.36 45.99 -11.27
CA ASN A 36 -33.09 45.91 -12.01
C ASN A 36 -32.85 47.17 -12.85
N GLU A 37 -33.87 47.71 -13.54
CA GLU A 37 -33.78 48.97 -14.29
C GLU A 37 -33.43 50.18 -13.40
N GLY A 38 -33.80 50.13 -12.11
CA GLY A 38 -33.47 51.14 -11.11
C GLY A 38 -32.02 51.14 -10.61
N GLN A 39 -31.22 50.11 -10.93
CA GLN A 39 -29.81 50.00 -10.49
C GLN A 39 -28.79 50.21 -11.61
N THR A 40 -29.22 50.53 -12.83
CA THR A 40 -28.34 50.80 -13.99
C THR A 40 -28.43 52.25 -14.47
N ARG A 41 -28.67 53.20 -13.55
CA ARG A 41 -28.88 54.64 -13.83
C ARG A 41 -28.32 55.57 -12.73
N SER A 42 -27.18 55.21 -12.15
CA SER A 42 -26.53 55.97 -11.06
C SER A 42 -25.03 56.21 -11.20
N ASP A 43 -24.39 55.77 -12.28
CA ASP A 43 -22.93 55.87 -12.50
C ASP A 43 -22.51 56.77 -13.67
N GLU A 44 -23.46 57.39 -14.38
CA GLU A 44 -23.21 58.37 -15.45
C GLU A 44 -24.00 59.66 -15.21
N ASP A 45 -23.46 60.56 -14.36
CA ASP A 45 -23.32 62.01 -14.62
C ASP A 45 -22.92 62.80 -13.36
N LEU A 46 -21.98 63.75 -13.53
CA LEU A 46 -21.70 64.91 -12.66
C LEU A 46 -21.15 64.64 -11.21
N ASN A 47 -20.10 65.31 -10.74
CA ASN A 47 -19.18 66.24 -11.40
C ASN A 47 -17.81 66.34 -10.68
N SER A 48 -16.81 66.83 -11.41
CA SER A 48 -15.50 67.25 -10.89
C SER A 48 -15.57 68.55 -10.07
N SER A 49 -14.68 68.66 -9.07
CA SER A 49 -14.06 69.90 -8.52
C SER A 49 -14.94 71.10 -8.11
N GLY A 50 -14.78 71.62 -6.88
CA GLY A 50 -15.33 72.96 -6.59
C GLY A 50 -15.40 73.49 -5.15
N ASN A 51 -14.37 73.29 -4.33
CA ASN A 51 -13.87 74.17 -3.24
C ASN A 51 -14.58 75.53 -2.97
N VAL A 52 -14.78 75.94 -1.69
CA VAL A 52 -14.39 77.27 -1.12
C VAL A 52 -14.90 77.54 0.33
N MET A 53 -13.99 78.04 1.19
CA MET A 53 -14.15 78.83 2.46
C MET A 53 -14.82 78.26 3.73
N GLY A 54 -14.08 78.35 4.86
CA GLY A 54 -14.66 78.80 6.15
C GLY A 54 -14.01 78.29 7.45
N GLY A 55 -13.05 79.03 8.05
CA GLY A 55 -12.64 78.85 9.46
C GLY A 55 -11.12 78.73 9.70
N ALA A 56 -10.55 79.60 10.54
CA ALA A 56 -9.10 79.69 10.81
C ALA A 56 -8.69 79.16 12.20
N VAL A 57 -7.39 78.87 12.40
CA VAL A 57 -6.52 79.44 13.47
C VAL A 57 -5.06 78.94 13.35
N ALA A 58 -4.12 79.72 13.92
CA ALA A 58 -2.65 79.68 13.94
C ALA A 58 -2.03 78.52 14.82
N MET A 59 -0.72 78.17 14.87
CA MET A 59 0.57 78.58 14.22
C MET A 59 1.74 77.61 14.62
N HIS A 60 2.98 77.87 14.11
CA HIS A 60 4.32 77.39 14.56
C HIS A 60 4.89 75.99 14.13
N GLU A 61 5.50 75.94 12.94
CA GLU A 61 6.98 75.98 12.65
C GLU A 61 8.03 75.01 13.29
N VAL A 62 9.14 74.83 12.55
CA VAL A 62 10.52 74.32 12.90
C VAL A 62 10.87 72.86 12.52
N ILE A 63 12.18 72.62 12.23
CA ILE A 63 12.82 71.42 11.61
C ILE A 63 14.15 71.07 12.39
N PRO A 64 15.13 70.33 11.82
CA PRO A 64 15.64 68.95 12.09
C PRO A 64 16.64 68.87 13.29
N PRO A 65 17.75 68.06 13.40
CA PRO A 65 18.30 66.91 12.65
C PRO A 65 18.90 65.73 13.51
N THR A 66 19.69 64.87 12.85
CA THR A 66 20.72 63.89 13.34
C THR A 66 21.98 64.60 13.92
N PRO A 67 23.18 63.99 14.21
CA PRO A 67 23.65 62.57 14.24
C PRO A 67 24.52 62.20 15.49
N ALA A 68 25.24 61.05 15.52
CA ALA A 68 26.65 60.90 16.00
C ALA A 68 27.18 59.43 15.94
N VAL A 69 28.51 59.25 16.10
CA VAL A 69 29.31 57.98 16.10
C VAL A 69 30.52 58.19 17.07
N PRO A 70 31.72 57.52 17.02
CA PRO A 70 32.13 56.10 17.05
C PRO A 70 33.15 55.74 18.21
N VAL A 71 33.90 54.62 18.05
CA VAL A 71 35.31 54.29 18.48
C VAL A 71 35.64 53.48 19.77
N VAL A 72 36.68 52.62 19.63
CA VAL A 72 37.59 51.94 20.62
C VAL A 72 37.11 50.62 21.26
N GLY A 73 38.00 49.61 21.39
CA GLY A 73 37.67 48.39 22.18
C GLY A 73 38.63 47.18 22.30
N THR A 74 39.86 47.19 21.75
CA THR A 74 41.03 46.34 22.15
C THR A 74 40.84 44.94 22.83
N SER A 75 41.19 43.88 22.09
CA SER A 75 42.08 42.73 22.46
C SER A 75 41.98 41.99 23.82
N GLY A 76 42.01 40.64 23.76
CA GLY A 76 42.40 39.78 24.89
C GLY A 76 42.65 38.31 24.50
N THR A 77 43.85 37.80 24.77
CA THR A 77 44.25 36.37 24.75
C THR A 77 43.71 35.64 26.02
N GLU A 78 43.85 34.34 26.30
CA GLU A 78 44.98 33.41 26.11
C GLU A 78 44.62 31.92 26.37
N GLU A 79 45.64 31.05 26.41
CA GLU A 79 45.74 29.56 26.46
C GLU A 79 44.99 28.77 27.57
N GLY A 80 45.02 27.41 27.56
CA GLY A 80 44.29 26.59 28.57
C GLY A 80 44.57 25.09 28.88
N ASN A 81 45.39 24.33 28.12
CA ASN A 81 45.98 23.01 28.52
C ASN A 81 45.10 21.72 28.71
N ASN A 82 45.77 20.57 28.98
CA ASN A 82 45.35 19.14 28.99
C ASN A 82 45.88 18.44 30.30
N PRO A 83 45.99 17.09 30.52
CA PRO A 83 45.24 15.85 30.15
C PRO A 83 44.93 14.90 31.38
N ALA A 84 44.44 13.65 31.20
CA ALA A 84 44.71 12.44 32.05
C ALA A 84 44.03 11.10 31.57
N ASP A 85 44.48 9.94 32.10
CA ASP A 85 44.16 8.52 31.75
C ASP A 85 44.42 7.61 33.01
N PRO A 86 44.48 6.24 33.05
CA PRO A 86 43.72 5.08 32.47
C PRO A 86 43.24 4.02 33.56
N LEU A 87 42.76 2.81 33.19
CA LEU A 87 43.15 1.44 33.73
C LEU A 87 42.23 0.23 33.31
N VAL A 88 42.73 -1.03 33.41
CA VAL A 88 42.16 -2.30 32.82
C VAL A 88 42.57 -3.58 33.63
N PRO A 89 41.67 -4.58 33.91
CA PRO A 89 41.90 -6.01 33.50
C PRO A 89 40.63 -6.93 33.32
N THR A 90 40.80 -8.27 33.30
CA THR A 90 39.82 -9.39 33.09
C THR A 90 40.09 -10.58 34.09
N PRO A 91 39.81 -11.93 33.98
CA PRO A 91 39.19 -12.84 32.94
C PRO A 91 38.30 -14.04 33.49
N LEU A 92 38.24 -15.20 32.77
CA LEU A 92 37.83 -16.61 33.10
C LEU A 92 36.39 -17.11 32.74
N ASN A 93 36.08 -18.42 32.51
CA ASN A 93 36.73 -19.54 31.75
C ASN A 93 35.78 -20.79 31.61
N ASP A 94 36.14 -21.77 30.74
CA ASP A 94 36.00 -23.27 30.84
C ASP A 94 35.19 -24.13 29.80
N SER A 95 35.43 -25.46 29.76
CA SER A 95 35.34 -26.32 28.52
C SER A 95 34.77 -27.77 28.61
N SER A 96 34.45 -28.37 27.43
CA SER A 96 34.60 -29.81 27.01
C SER A 96 33.59 -30.97 27.36
N ALA A 97 32.87 -31.49 26.32
CA ALA A 97 32.92 -32.86 25.69
C ALA A 97 32.82 -34.20 26.52
N PRO A 98 32.65 -35.46 25.94
CA PRO A 98 32.05 -36.01 24.68
C PRO A 98 31.32 -37.43 24.78
N VAL A 99 31.05 -38.11 23.62
CA VAL A 99 31.20 -39.61 23.32
C VAL A 99 29.99 -40.65 23.31
N VAL A 100 29.57 -41.07 22.09
CA VAL A 100 29.45 -42.46 21.48
C VAL A 100 28.25 -43.47 21.63
N SER A 101 27.87 -44.08 20.46
CA SER A 101 27.36 -45.47 20.16
C SER A 101 25.89 -45.85 19.82
N ALA A 102 25.74 -46.93 19.02
CA ALA A 102 24.52 -47.63 18.52
C ALA A 102 24.61 -49.16 18.89
N PRO A 103 24.03 -50.23 18.23
CA PRO A 103 23.33 -50.40 16.91
C PRO A 103 22.16 -51.48 16.88
N VAL A 104 21.92 -52.11 15.70
CA VAL A 104 21.26 -53.42 15.36
C VAL A 104 19.92 -53.39 14.58
N ASN A 105 19.83 -54.13 13.45
CA ASN A 105 18.62 -54.41 12.63
C ASN A 105 18.83 -55.47 11.51
N PRO A 106 18.05 -56.56 11.42
CA PRO A 106 17.91 -57.34 10.15
C PRO A 106 16.53 -58.03 9.86
N THR A 107 16.28 -58.33 8.56
CA THR A 107 15.40 -59.42 7.98
C THR A 107 13.87 -59.39 8.22
N GLU A 108 12.98 -59.90 7.35
CA GLU A 108 12.97 -60.71 6.09
C GLU A 108 11.63 -60.42 5.31
N SER A 109 11.23 -61.06 4.19
CA SER A 109 11.72 -61.01 2.80
C SER A 109 10.62 -61.49 1.78
N ASN A 110 10.89 -61.39 0.46
CA ASN A 110 10.47 -62.29 -0.65
C ASN A 110 9.12 -62.19 -1.45
N LEU A 111 9.25 -62.46 -2.78
CA LEU A 111 8.28 -62.98 -3.80
C LEU A 111 7.06 -62.13 -4.27
N THR A 112 6.42 -62.38 -5.44
CA THR A 112 6.85 -62.27 -6.89
C THR A 112 5.68 -62.54 -7.89
N SER A 113 5.67 -61.82 -9.04
CA SER A 113 5.16 -62.25 -10.38
C SER A 113 3.65 -62.28 -10.74
N SER A 114 3.38 -61.89 -12.01
CA SER A 114 2.25 -62.29 -12.91
C SER A 114 0.82 -61.73 -12.67
N ALA A 115 -0.02 -61.47 -13.71
CA ALA A 115 0.21 -61.34 -15.17
C ALA A 115 -1.00 -60.76 -15.96
N ASN A 116 -0.71 -60.20 -17.15
CA ASN A 116 -1.51 -60.17 -18.40
C ASN A 116 -2.78 -59.31 -18.61
N ALA A 117 -2.99 -59.01 -19.92
CA ALA A 117 -4.18 -58.56 -20.64
C ALA A 117 -4.66 -57.09 -20.45
N ILE A 118 -5.14 -56.36 -21.47
CA ILE A 118 -5.18 -56.55 -22.95
C ILE A 118 -5.18 -55.15 -23.62
N ALA A 119 -4.66 -55.02 -24.85
CA ALA A 119 -4.78 -53.84 -25.71
C ALA A 119 -5.53 -54.20 -27.02
N PRO A 120 -6.01 -53.25 -27.85
CA PRO A 120 -5.12 -52.73 -28.91
C PRO A 120 -5.44 -51.35 -29.54
N THR A 121 -4.41 -50.73 -30.17
CA THR A 121 -4.46 -49.86 -31.39
C THR A 121 -5.26 -48.52 -31.35
N ALA A 122 -4.95 -47.50 -32.16
CA ALA A 122 -4.13 -47.46 -33.38
C ALA A 122 -3.24 -46.19 -33.53
N SER A 123 -2.32 -46.29 -34.49
CA SER A 123 -1.49 -45.24 -35.12
C SER A 123 -1.37 -45.63 -36.61
N PRO A 124 -0.64 -44.95 -37.52
CA PRO A 124 0.19 -43.74 -37.37
C PRO A 124 -0.06 -42.68 -38.48
N ASP A 125 0.80 -41.66 -38.59
CA ASP A 125 1.78 -41.65 -39.69
C ASP A 125 2.91 -40.62 -39.49
N ASN A 126 4.05 -40.88 -40.12
CA ASN A 126 5.26 -40.05 -40.14
C ASN A 126 5.47 -39.49 -41.55
N PHE A 127 6.00 -38.28 -41.71
CA PHE A 127 6.93 -37.97 -42.81
C PHE A 127 7.91 -36.86 -42.44
N LEU A 128 9.03 -36.80 -43.16
CA LEU A 128 10.23 -36.03 -42.82
C LEU A 128 10.45 -34.82 -43.76
N GLU A 129 11.38 -33.96 -43.33
CA GLU A 129 12.57 -33.55 -44.12
C GLU A 129 12.71 -32.07 -44.59
N ASN A 130 13.62 -31.37 -43.90
CA ASN A 130 14.67 -30.42 -44.36
C ASN A 130 14.39 -29.03 -45.02
N ASN A 131 15.31 -28.14 -44.65
CA ASN A 131 15.68 -26.78 -45.12
C ASN A 131 16.31 -26.81 -46.55
N PRO A 132 16.71 -25.70 -47.24
CA PRO A 132 16.80 -24.29 -46.81
C PRO A 132 16.32 -23.20 -47.84
N ALA A 133 16.64 -21.92 -47.55
CA ALA A 133 16.49 -20.74 -48.44
C ALA A 133 17.68 -20.60 -49.46
N PRO A 134 17.79 -19.60 -50.39
CA PRO A 134 17.77 -18.14 -50.10
C PRO A 134 17.27 -17.16 -51.22
N GLU A 135 17.50 -15.85 -51.00
CA GLU A 135 17.77 -14.75 -51.97
C GLU A 135 16.69 -14.05 -52.85
N ALA A 136 16.24 -12.88 -52.35
CA ALA A 136 16.52 -11.51 -52.88
C ALA A 136 15.84 -10.91 -54.15
N GLN A 137 15.91 -9.56 -54.19
CA GLN A 137 15.44 -8.56 -55.19
C GLN A 137 13.93 -8.22 -55.12
N ASN A 138 13.46 -7.03 -54.66
CA ASN A 138 13.83 -5.61 -54.81
C ASN A 138 13.27 -4.92 -56.09
N ILE A 139 12.32 -4.00 -55.88
CA ILE A 139 12.03 -2.87 -56.78
C ILE A 139 11.85 -1.63 -55.90
N GLN A 140 12.58 -0.57 -56.22
CA GLN A 140 12.40 0.79 -55.69
C GLN A 140 11.83 1.69 -56.78
N THR A 141 11.08 2.72 -56.38
CA THR A 141 11.07 4.08 -56.92
C THR A 141 10.43 4.98 -55.83
N ASP A 142 11.02 6.07 -55.32
CA ASP A 142 11.62 7.28 -55.95
C ASP A 142 10.56 8.36 -56.24
N GLU A 143 10.74 9.67 -55.96
CA GLU A 143 11.85 10.38 -55.27
C GLU A 143 11.41 11.80 -54.82
N LEU A 144 12.39 12.70 -54.58
CA LEU A 144 12.35 14.16 -54.37
C LEU A 144 11.99 14.60 -52.93
N ALA A 145 12.92 15.02 -52.06
CA ALA A 145 14.09 15.93 -52.15
C ALA A 145 13.70 17.45 -52.09
N ALA A 146 14.53 18.35 -51.55
CA ALA A 146 15.96 18.27 -51.25
C ALA A 146 16.43 19.18 -50.09
N GLN A 147 17.62 18.88 -49.52
CA GLN A 147 18.74 19.80 -49.18
C GLN A 147 18.51 21.02 -48.22
N GLU A 148 19.43 21.45 -47.34
CA GLU A 148 20.80 21.00 -47.00
C GLU A 148 21.31 21.56 -45.64
N SER A 149 22.49 21.09 -45.21
CA SER A 149 23.53 21.81 -44.42
C SER A 149 23.51 21.91 -42.87
N ILE A 150 24.60 21.35 -42.30
CA ILE A 150 25.52 21.90 -41.27
C ILE A 150 25.09 22.03 -39.78
N ASN A 151 25.60 21.07 -38.99
CA ASN A 151 26.12 21.12 -37.60
C ASN A 151 25.25 21.52 -36.38
N PRO A 152 25.58 20.99 -35.18
CA PRO A 152 24.78 21.15 -33.95
C PRO A 152 25.32 22.23 -33.00
N ASP A 153 24.52 22.65 -32.00
CA ASP A 153 25.06 23.26 -30.78
C ASP A 153 24.22 23.00 -29.50
N LEU A 154 24.91 23.22 -28.37
CA LEU A 154 24.61 23.08 -26.94
C LEU A 154 23.17 23.12 -26.38
N ALA A 155 22.95 22.23 -25.40
CA ALA A 155 22.26 22.56 -24.14
C ALA A 155 22.72 21.64 -22.98
N THR A 156 23.72 22.09 -22.20
CA THR A 156 24.14 21.48 -20.91
C THR A 156 23.69 22.35 -19.74
N ASN A 157 23.49 21.76 -18.56
CA ASN A 157 23.09 22.50 -17.34
C ASN A 157 23.82 21.95 -16.11
N GLU A 158 24.62 22.78 -15.44
CA GLU A 158 25.26 22.50 -14.15
C GLU A 158 25.19 23.72 -13.20
N VAL A 159 24.75 23.46 -11.96
CA VAL A 159 25.32 23.97 -10.70
C VAL A 159 25.34 25.49 -10.38
N MET A 160 24.32 25.93 -9.61
CA MET A 160 24.40 26.80 -8.38
C MET A 160 24.97 28.25 -8.46
N PRO A 161 24.92 29.08 -7.37
CA PRO A 161 24.01 29.22 -6.21
C PRO A 161 23.34 30.65 -6.22
N LEU A 162 23.16 31.54 -5.21
CA LEU A 162 23.33 31.63 -3.73
C LEU A 162 22.51 32.84 -3.14
N ALA A 163 22.09 32.77 -1.86
CA ALA A 163 21.83 33.88 -0.89
C ALA A 163 20.76 35.00 -1.17
N ALA A 164 20.15 35.66 -0.18
CA ALA A 164 19.89 35.36 1.26
C ALA A 164 18.92 36.42 1.89
N GLU A 165 18.43 36.14 3.13
CA GLU A 165 17.96 37.10 4.18
C GLU A 165 16.67 37.94 3.95
N THR A 166 15.84 38.32 4.96
CA THR A 166 15.67 38.02 6.42
C THR A 166 14.15 37.81 6.73
N GLU A 167 13.52 37.80 7.94
CA GLU A 167 13.88 38.15 9.34
C GLU A 167 12.94 37.53 10.42
N SER A 168 13.34 37.68 11.70
CA SER A 168 12.61 37.44 12.98
C SER A 168 12.24 35.97 13.37
N VAL A 169 12.60 35.35 14.53
CA VAL A 169 12.80 35.73 15.97
C VAL A 169 11.51 35.58 16.81
N THR A 170 11.41 34.85 17.94
CA THR A 170 12.24 33.88 18.72
C THR A 170 11.26 32.89 19.44
N GLU A 171 11.57 31.91 20.32
CA GLU A 171 12.54 31.81 21.42
C GLU A 171 12.75 30.36 21.92
N THR A 172 13.77 30.12 22.74
CA THR A 172 14.23 28.79 23.22
C THR A 172 13.93 28.54 24.70
N GLY A 173 13.83 27.27 25.11
CA GLY A 173 13.66 26.89 26.53
C GLY A 173 14.81 26.07 27.12
N SER A 174 15.29 26.43 28.32
CA SER A 174 15.71 25.54 29.42
C SER A 174 16.13 26.37 30.66
N GLY A 175 15.99 25.81 31.88
CA GLY A 175 16.38 26.45 33.15
C GLY A 175 17.87 26.28 33.52
N PRO A 176 18.33 26.66 34.74
CA PRO A 176 17.78 26.09 35.98
C PRO A 176 17.76 27.01 37.25
N GLU A 177 17.16 26.51 38.35
CA GLU A 177 17.27 26.92 39.79
C GLU A 177 17.05 28.42 40.17
N ARG A 178 16.38 28.84 41.25
CA ARG A 178 15.87 28.26 42.53
C ARG A 178 14.82 29.28 43.09
N ILE A 179 14.01 29.16 44.18
CA ILE A 179 13.90 28.30 45.37
C ILE A 179 12.39 27.94 45.60
N ALA A 180 12.12 27.09 46.60
CA ALA A 180 10.86 26.61 47.20
C ALA A 180 10.01 27.67 47.99
N PRO A 181 8.82 27.32 48.57
CA PRO A 181 7.83 26.26 48.26
C PRO A 181 6.32 26.68 48.34
N GLU A 182 5.38 25.87 47.81
CA GLU A 182 4.39 25.11 48.62
C GLU A 182 3.48 24.12 47.83
N SER A 183 3.07 23.04 48.51
CA SER A 183 1.94 22.11 48.27
C SER A 183 1.74 21.35 46.91
N LEU A 184 1.94 20.01 46.98
CA LEU A 184 1.02 18.89 46.57
C LEU A 184 0.30 18.90 45.19
N SER A 185 0.20 17.80 44.41
CA SER A 185 0.87 16.48 44.42
C SER A 185 0.64 15.72 43.08
N THR A 186 1.48 14.72 42.79
CA THR A 186 1.50 13.71 41.69
C THR A 186 0.16 13.02 41.33
N ALA A 187 -0.09 12.37 40.17
CA ALA A 187 0.56 12.15 38.85
C ALA A 187 -0.47 11.40 37.93
N GLY A 188 -0.29 11.06 36.64
CA GLY A 188 0.89 10.99 35.75
C GLY A 188 0.51 10.82 34.25
N VAL A 189 1.35 10.12 33.46
CA VAL A 189 1.46 10.29 31.98
C VAL A 189 0.80 9.18 31.12
N ILE A 190 0.38 9.54 29.90
CA ILE A 190 -0.27 8.72 28.84
C ILE A 190 0.75 7.84 28.07
N PRO A 191 0.37 6.69 27.47
CA PRO A 191 0.11 6.69 26.02
C PRO A 191 -0.90 5.63 25.45
N ALA A 192 -1.45 5.96 24.27
CA ALA A 192 -1.88 5.10 23.15
C ALA A 192 -2.93 3.97 23.31
N THR A 193 -4.00 4.02 22.49
CA THR A 193 -4.61 2.86 21.78
C THR A 193 -5.53 3.33 20.63
N ASP A 194 -5.88 2.42 19.72
CA ASP A 194 -6.56 2.69 18.44
C ASP A 194 -8.08 3.03 18.50
N PRO A 195 -8.65 3.64 17.45
CA PRO A 195 -10.07 3.98 17.38
C PRO A 195 -10.93 2.83 16.78
N ASP A 196 -11.53 2.00 17.64
CA ASP A 196 -12.69 1.18 17.24
C ASP A 196 -13.98 1.79 17.79
N LEU A 197 -14.84 2.27 16.88
CA LEU A 197 -16.14 2.88 17.20
C LEU A 197 -17.27 2.00 16.69
N SER A 198 -17.60 0.98 17.49
CA SER A 198 -18.86 0.25 17.43
C SER A 198 -19.99 1.02 18.14
N ASP A 199 -21.23 0.77 17.72
CA ASP A 199 -22.41 1.57 18.07
C ASP A 199 -22.73 1.61 19.58
N ASN A 200 -23.07 2.80 20.10
CA ASN A 200 -23.98 2.98 21.24
C ASN A 200 -24.41 4.45 21.40
N LEU A 201 -25.63 4.79 20.96
CA LEU A 201 -26.32 6.04 21.29
C LEU A 201 -27.57 5.71 22.12
N ALA A 202 -27.37 5.47 23.41
CA ALA A 202 -28.47 5.31 24.35
C ALA A 202 -29.15 6.66 24.61
N ILE A 203 -30.31 6.89 24.00
CA ILE A 203 -31.12 8.08 24.22
C ILE A 203 -31.78 7.96 25.60
N ALA A 204 -31.40 8.85 26.53
CA ALA A 204 -31.97 8.87 27.87
C ALA A 204 -33.40 9.42 27.87
N SER A 205 -34.32 8.68 28.51
CA SER A 205 -35.71 9.10 28.74
C SER A 205 -35.94 9.46 30.21
N PRO A 206 -36.69 10.53 30.51
CA PRO A 206 -37.30 10.76 31.81
C PRO A 206 -38.84 10.72 31.72
N GLU A 207 -39.44 9.63 32.20
CA GLU A 207 -40.87 9.55 32.53
C GLU A 207 -41.11 9.58 34.05
N ALA A 208 -42.37 9.80 34.44
CA ALA A 208 -42.90 9.84 35.81
C ALA A 208 -42.41 11.04 36.67
N ALA A 209 -43.24 11.73 37.45
CA ALA A 209 -44.70 11.68 37.66
C ALA A 209 -45.18 13.13 37.97
N THR A 210 -46.47 13.50 37.99
CA THR A 210 -47.69 12.74 38.31
C THR A 210 -48.90 13.23 37.49
N SER A 211 -49.91 12.38 37.37
CA SER A 211 -51.29 12.80 37.10
C SER A 211 -52.24 11.86 37.83
N ALA A 212 -53.17 12.42 38.59
CA ALA A 212 -54.13 11.64 39.37
C ALA A 212 -55.51 12.33 39.40
N LEU A 213 -56.44 11.73 38.66
CA LEU A 213 -57.88 11.67 38.94
C LEU A 213 -58.72 12.96 38.95
N LEU A 214 -59.34 13.25 37.80
CA LEU A 214 -60.81 13.27 37.64
C LEU A 214 -61.09 12.97 36.14
N MET A 215 -61.82 11.94 35.71
CA MET A 215 -63.23 11.60 35.97
C MET A 215 -64.18 12.77 35.66
N GLY A 216 -65.05 12.72 34.65
CA GLY A 216 -65.24 11.70 33.61
C GLY A 216 -66.52 11.91 32.79
N ALA A 217 -66.65 11.21 31.65
CA ALA A 217 -67.75 11.26 30.68
C ALA A 217 -67.97 12.62 29.94
N GLY A 218 -68.49 12.65 28.71
CA GLY A 218 -68.86 11.53 27.84
C GLY A 218 -69.13 11.96 26.39
N SER A 219 -68.95 11.02 25.46
CA SER A 219 -69.02 11.17 23.99
C SER A 219 -70.27 11.85 23.43
N THR A 220 -70.13 12.58 22.31
CA THR A 220 -70.71 12.16 21.02
C THR A 220 -70.22 13.00 19.82
N THR A 221 -70.50 12.49 18.62
CA THR A 221 -70.04 12.98 17.29
C THR A 221 -71.02 13.94 16.62
N SER A 222 -70.48 14.96 15.94
CA SER A 222 -71.03 15.59 14.72
C SER A 222 -69.85 16.31 14.04
N GLU A 223 -69.40 15.91 12.85
CA GLU A 223 -69.94 16.36 11.56
C GLU A 223 -70.12 17.88 11.46
N GLY A 224 -69.46 18.47 10.46
CA GLY A 224 -69.31 19.91 10.32
C GLY A 224 -70.54 20.59 9.73
N ARG A 225 -70.82 21.80 10.22
CA ARG A 225 -71.80 22.71 9.63
C ARG A 225 -71.21 24.11 9.56
N SER A 226 -71.15 24.65 8.35
CA SER A 226 -70.94 26.07 8.08
C SER A 226 -72.22 26.87 8.36
N VAL A 227 -72.18 28.19 8.18
CA VAL A 227 -73.31 29.16 8.27
C VAL A 227 -73.69 29.53 9.73
N PRO A 228 -74.05 30.80 10.04
CA PRO A 228 -73.96 32.06 9.27
C PRO A 228 -73.06 33.14 9.90
N ARG A 229 -72.80 34.19 9.11
CA ARG A 229 -72.46 35.53 9.61
C ARG A 229 -73.76 36.27 9.94
N GLU A 230 -74.31 36.02 11.11
CA GLU A 230 -75.51 36.72 11.61
C GLU A 230 -75.46 36.75 13.15
N HIS A 231 -74.81 37.78 13.70
CA HIS A 231 -75.19 38.28 15.02
C HIS A 231 -76.16 39.43 14.79
N GLU A 232 -77.43 39.07 14.82
CA GLU A 232 -78.57 39.98 14.66
C GLU A 232 -78.57 41.05 15.76
N MET A 233 -79.26 42.16 15.50
CA MET A 233 -79.39 43.27 16.46
C MET A 233 -80.29 42.89 17.64
N LEU A 234 -79.82 42.01 18.52
CA LEU A 234 -80.21 42.02 19.92
C LEU A 234 -79.62 43.27 20.58
N LEU A 235 -80.30 44.39 20.31
CA LEU A 235 -80.61 45.33 21.37
C LEU A 235 -81.43 44.54 22.40
N ASP A 236 -80.74 43.86 23.32
CA ASP A 236 -81.25 43.77 24.66
C ASP A 236 -81.39 45.23 25.13
N GLU A 237 -82.60 45.77 24.97
CA GLU A 237 -83.01 46.95 25.72
C GLU A 237 -82.67 46.63 27.18
N ASP A 238 -82.01 47.56 27.88
CA ASP A 238 -81.80 47.39 29.32
C ASP A 238 -83.18 47.20 29.95
N HIS A 239 -83.55 45.94 30.21
CA HIS A 239 -84.59 45.56 31.13
C HIS A 239 -84.11 46.04 32.49
N GLN A 240 -84.35 47.32 32.71
CA GLN A 240 -84.62 47.85 34.03
C GLN A 240 -85.67 46.90 34.58
N ASP A 241 -85.25 46.06 35.52
CA ASP A 241 -86.14 45.55 36.54
C ASP A 241 -86.70 46.79 37.24
N ASP A 242 -87.75 47.34 36.64
CA ASP A 242 -88.81 48.04 37.33
C ASP A 242 -89.41 47.00 38.27
N HIS A 243 -88.69 46.77 39.36
CA HIS A 243 -89.27 46.60 40.67
C HIS A 243 -90.18 47.81 40.91
N HIS A 244 -91.36 47.74 40.28
CA HIS A 244 -92.62 48.22 40.80
C HIS A 244 -92.77 47.65 42.21
N SER A 245 -92.04 48.28 43.12
CA SER A 245 -92.43 48.39 44.51
C SER A 245 -93.86 48.85 44.44
N GLU A 246 -94.78 48.03 44.92
CA GLU A 246 -96.22 48.30 44.90
C GLU A 246 -96.49 49.40 45.94
N ILE A 247 -96.10 50.63 45.59
CA ILE A 247 -96.21 51.83 46.43
C ILE A 247 -97.69 52.12 46.53
N SER A 248 -98.30 51.58 47.59
CA SER A 248 -99.69 51.83 47.92
C SER A 248 -99.96 53.34 47.95
N GLU A 249 -100.78 53.79 46.99
CA GLU A 249 -101.33 55.15 46.93
C GLU A 249 -102.34 55.35 48.07
N THR A 250 -101.79 55.44 49.27
CA THR A 250 -102.50 55.81 50.49
C THR A 250 -102.87 57.28 50.38
N ASP A 251 -104.12 57.56 49.98
CA ASP A 251 -104.60 58.94 49.84
C ASP A 251 -104.64 59.66 51.19
N TYR A 252 -103.60 60.46 51.45
CA TYR A 252 -103.42 61.22 52.68
C TYR A 252 -104.26 62.51 52.75
N SER A 253 -105.10 62.81 51.75
CA SER A 253 -105.92 64.02 51.71
C SER A 253 -106.87 64.18 52.91
N THR A 254 -107.25 63.08 53.57
CA THR A 254 -108.23 63.07 54.67
C THR A 254 -107.66 63.29 56.08
N LEU A 255 -106.35 63.16 56.30
CA LEU A 255 -105.74 63.28 57.64
C LEU A 255 -105.78 64.73 58.18
N SER A 256 -105.84 64.89 59.52
CA SER A 256 -105.70 66.21 60.14
C SER A 256 -104.28 66.76 60.03
N LEU A 257 -104.09 68.05 60.28
CA LEU A 257 -102.76 68.68 60.25
C LEU A 257 -101.80 68.09 61.31
N ALA A 258 -102.34 67.62 62.45
CA ALA A 258 -101.57 66.93 63.47
C ALA A 258 -101.18 65.51 63.03
N ASP A 259 -102.12 64.75 62.46
CA ASP A 259 -101.86 63.38 61.97
C ASP A 259 -100.86 63.37 60.81
N LEU A 260 -100.99 64.33 59.87
CA LEU A 260 -100.01 64.54 58.81
C LEU A 260 -98.63 64.84 59.39
N ARG A 261 -98.52 65.77 60.36
CA ARG A 261 -97.26 66.10 61.03
C ARG A 261 -96.65 64.88 61.71
N GLN A 262 -97.44 64.07 62.42
CA GLN A 262 -96.97 62.86 63.08
C GLN A 262 -96.52 61.78 62.09
N LYS A 263 -97.31 61.54 61.02
CA LYS A 263 -96.97 60.59 59.96
C LYS A 263 -95.72 61.02 59.20
N LEU A 264 -95.57 62.30 58.87
CA LEU A 264 -94.41 62.84 58.18
C LEU A 264 -93.16 62.79 59.07
N LYS A 265 -93.28 63.09 60.38
CA LYS A 265 -92.23 62.91 61.40
C LYS A 265 -91.88 61.44 61.68
N GLN A 266 -92.75 60.49 61.30
CA GLN A 266 -92.46 59.06 61.28
C GLN A 266 -91.72 58.66 60.00
N MET A 267 -92.21 59.06 58.82
CA MET A 267 -91.59 58.78 57.51
C MET A 267 -90.18 59.38 57.41
N LEU A 268 -89.95 60.58 57.93
CA LEU A 268 -88.61 61.20 58.00
C LEU A 268 -87.62 60.45 58.94
N LYS A 269 -88.09 59.50 59.75
CA LYS A 269 -87.25 58.63 60.58
C LYS A 269 -87.00 57.24 59.97
N SER A 270 -87.85 56.77 59.04
CA SER A 270 -87.64 55.53 58.28
C SER A 270 -86.93 55.76 56.93
N ALA A 271 -87.15 56.93 56.35
CA ALA A 271 -86.74 57.43 55.04
C ALA A 271 -85.88 56.50 54.16
N GLY A 272 -86.52 55.49 53.57
CA GLY A 272 -85.95 54.69 52.48
C GLY A 272 -86.09 55.37 51.11
N ARG A 273 -85.34 54.89 50.09
CA ARG A 273 -85.44 55.36 48.70
C ARG A 273 -86.88 55.41 48.12
N PRO A 274 -87.77 54.41 48.28
CA PRO A 274 -89.12 54.49 47.74
C PRO A 274 -90.01 55.46 48.52
N GLU A 275 -89.81 55.59 49.83
CA GLU A 275 -90.55 56.50 50.72
C GLU A 275 -90.34 57.98 50.33
N ALA A 276 -89.23 58.30 49.64
CA ALA A 276 -88.89 59.67 49.25
C ALA A 276 -89.98 60.36 48.41
N ARG A 277 -90.60 59.67 47.43
CA ARG A 277 -91.70 60.25 46.63
C ARG A 277 -92.90 60.59 47.51
N GLN A 278 -93.29 59.66 48.39
CA GLN A 278 -94.38 59.86 49.35
C GLN A 278 -94.08 60.97 50.36
N ILE A 279 -92.82 61.15 50.79
CA ILE A 279 -92.40 62.23 51.69
C ILE A 279 -92.57 63.61 51.02
N TYR A 280 -92.18 63.76 49.75
CA TYR A 280 -92.40 65.01 49.00
C TYR A 280 -93.90 65.34 48.84
N GLU A 281 -94.74 64.33 48.59
CA GLU A 281 -96.18 64.48 48.44
C GLU A 281 -96.89 64.79 49.77
N LEU A 282 -96.59 64.03 50.83
CA LEU A 282 -97.05 64.29 52.20
C LEU A 282 -96.68 65.70 52.67
N TYR A 283 -95.47 66.15 52.36
CA TYR A 283 -95.01 67.50 52.70
C TYR A 283 -95.79 68.58 51.95
N ARG A 284 -95.99 68.41 50.64
CA ARG A 284 -96.81 69.32 49.84
C ARG A 284 -98.25 69.41 50.38
N LEU A 285 -98.85 68.29 50.78
CA LEU A 285 -100.18 68.26 51.39
C LEU A 285 -100.20 68.94 52.78
N TYR A 286 -99.19 68.70 53.61
CA TYR A 286 -99.03 69.34 54.92
C TYR A 286 -98.87 70.86 54.79
N GLU A 287 -97.99 71.32 53.91
CA GLU A 287 -97.75 72.75 53.62
C GLU A 287 -99.02 73.43 53.10
N THR A 288 -99.78 72.75 52.22
CA THR A 288 -101.07 73.24 51.69
C THR A 288 -102.14 73.35 52.77
N LYS A 289 -102.20 72.43 53.76
CA LYS A 289 -103.13 72.57 54.88
C LYS A 289 -102.68 73.60 55.92
N LEU A 290 -101.37 73.75 56.12
CA LEU A 290 -100.80 74.77 57.01
C LEU A 290 -101.01 76.19 56.48
N SER A 291 -100.97 76.41 55.17
CA SER A 291 -101.29 77.72 54.59
C SER A 291 -102.77 78.08 54.77
N VAL A 292 -103.68 77.11 54.63
CA VAL A 292 -105.11 77.30 54.92
C VAL A 292 -105.36 77.62 56.40
N GLU A 293 -104.73 76.90 57.34
CA GLU A 293 -104.83 77.20 58.78
C GLU A 293 -104.30 78.61 59.11
N LYS A 294 -103.21 79.04 58.46
CA LYS A 294 -102.68 80.41 58.59
C LYS A 294 -103.66 81.47 58.08
N THR A 295 -104.30 81.24 56.93
CA THR A 295 -105.32 82.17 56.42
C THR A 295 -106.56 82.20 57.31
N GLU A 296 -107.06 81.05 57.79
CA GLU A 296 -108.18 81.05 58.75
C GLU A 296 -107.84 81.74 60.07
N ALA A 297 -106.60 81.63 60.55
CA ALA A 297 -106.15 82.33 61.75
C ALA A 297 -106.04 83.86 61.53
N LEU A 298 -105.60 84.29 60.35
CA LEU A 298 -105.59 85.70 59.94
C LEU A 298 -107.01 86.25 59.82
N ASP A 299 -107.92 85.51 59.15
CA ASP A 299 -109.32 85.90 58.99
C ASP A 299 -110.03 86.06 60.35
N ARG A 300 -109.76 85.16 61.31
CA ARG A 300 -110.27 85.28 62.69
C ARG A 300 -109.67 86.47 63.42
N PHE A 301 -108.37 86.72 63.30
CA PHE A 301 -107.72 87.88 63.93
C PHE A 301 -108.28 89.22 63.41
N VAL A 302 -108.56 89.30 62.10
CA VAL A 302 -109.23 90.46 61.48
C VAL A 302 -110.69 90.55 61.93
N ALA A 303 -111.41 89.43 62.07
CA ALA A 303 -112.79 89.42 62.58
C ALA A 303 -112.92 89.84 64.06
N ASP A 304 -111.94 89.49 64.90
CA ASP A 304 -111.84 89.93 66.31
C ASP A 304 -111.32 91.40 66.44
N GLY A 305 -111.05 92.08 65.32
CA GLY A 305 -110.76 93.52 65.27
C GLY A 305 -109.29 93.90 65.11
N GLY A 306 -108.40 92.95 64.81
CA GLY A 306 -106.99 93.20 64.49
C GLY A 306 -106.76 93.75 63.08
N SER A 307 -105.62 94.43 62.86
CA SER A 307 -105.15 94.81 61.53
C SER A 307 -104.42 93.64 60.87
N SER A 308 -104.58 93.45 59.55
CA SER A 308 -103.86 92.39 58.83
C SER A 308 -102.34 92.55 58.84
N ASP A 309 -101.83 93.77 59.04
CA ASP A 309 -100.39 94.06 59.09
C ASP A 309 -99.76 93.75 60.48
N ASP A 310 -100.58 93.60 61.53
CA ASP A 310 -100.14 93.33 62.91
C ASP A 310 -100.16 91.81 63.26
N PHE A 311 -100.46 90.95 62.29
CA PHE A 311 -100.64 89.51 62.50
C PHE A 311 -99.33 88.70 62.40
N ASP A 312 -98.79 88.28 63.55
CA ASP A 312 -97.69 87.30 63.62
C ASP A 312 -98.22 85.90 63.98
N TYR A 313 -98.31 85.01 62.98
CA TYR A 313 -98.66 83.61 63.21
C TYR A 313 -97.46 82.85 63.78
N GLN A 314 -97.40 82.72 65.10
CA GLN A 314 -96.35 81.98 65.80
C GLN A 314 -96.35 80.49 65.43
N LEU A 315 -95.49 80.12 64.47
CA LEU A 315 -95.36 78.74 64.01
C LEU A 315 -94.85 77.85 65.14
N GLY A 316 -95.75 77.00 65.66
CA GLY A 316 -95.51 76.16 66.81
C GLY A 316 -94.25 75.29 66.68
N PHE A 317 -93.60 75.03 67.82
CA PHE A 317 -92.32 74.32 67.93
C PHE A 317 -92.23 73.05 67.06
N GLU A 318 -93.28 72.24 67.03
CA GLU A 318 -93.32 70.99 66.24
C GLU A 318 -93.23 71.20 64.72
N HIS A 319 -93.73 72.32 64.18
CA HIS A 319 -93.54 72.67 62.77
C HIS A 319 -92.07 72.98 62.52
N GLN A 320 -91.43 73.76 63.40
CA GLN A 320 -90.01 74.08 63.27
C GLN A 320 -89.10 72.84 63.40
N GLU A 321 -89.52 71.81 64.15
CA GLU A 321 -88.86 70.49 64.14
C GLU A 321 -89.07 69.75 62.81
N LEU A 322 -90.29 69.80 62.24
CA LEU A 322 -90.61 69.14 60.97
C LEU A 322 -89.83 69.76 59.80
N GLU A 323 -89.79 71.09 59.72
CA GLU A 323 -88.99 71.84 58.75
C GLU A 323 -87.51 71.46 58.80
N LYS A 324 -86.92 71.40 60.00
CA LYS A 324 -85.52 70.99 60.17
C LYS A 324 -85.28 69.56 59.72
N ALA A 325 -86.18 68.63 60.05
CA ALA A 325 -86.08 67.24 59.63
C ALA A 325 -86.28 67.05 58.11
N TYR A 326 -87.19 67.81 57.49
CA TYR A 326 -87.43 67.78 56.04
C TYR A 326 -86.29 68.45 55.25
N ALA A 327 -85.74 69.56 55.74
CA ALA A 327 -84.54 70.18 55.19
C ALA A 327 -83.34 69.23 55.24
N GLN A 328 -83.12 68.55 56.38
CA GLN A 328 -82.11 67.50 56.51
C GLN A 328 -82.35 66.33 55.54
N PHE A 329 -83.59 65.89 55.36
CA PHE A 329 -83.94 64.87 54.36
C PHE A 329 -83.63 65.33 52.93
N ARG A 330 -84.00 66.56 52.55
CA ARG A 330 -83.71 67.14 51.23
C ARG A 330 -82.21 67.27 50.99
N GLU A 331 -81.44 67.71 52.00
CA GLU A 331 -79.99 67.80 51.93
C GLU A 331 -79.34 66.41 51.82
N ASN A 332 -79.78 65.45 52.64
CA ASN A 332 -79.34 64.06 52.57
C ASN A 332 -79.63 63.45 51.20
N ARG A 333 -80.83 63.65 50.63
CA ARG A 333 -81.21 63.12 49.32
C ARG A 333 -80.46 63.79 48.16
N SER A 334 -80.20 65.09 48.25
CA SER A 334 -79.31 65.80 47.31
C SER A 334 -77.87 65.26 47.38
N ARG A 335 -77.36 65.02 48.59
CA ARG A 335 -76.05 64.40 48.82
C ARG A 335 -75.99 62.96 48.29
N GLU A 336 -77.05 62.17 48.44
CA GLU A 336 -77.17 60.84 47.84
C GLU A 336 -77.18 60.91 46.31
N GLN A 337 -78.00 61.76 45.69
CA GLN A 337 -78.04 61.90 44.23
C GLN A 337 -76.66 62.30 43.67
N ARG A 338 -75.99 63.25 44.33
CA ARG A 338 -74.62 63.63 44.00
C ARG A 338 -73.64 62.46 44.22
N GLN A 339 -73.81 61.64 45.25
CA GLN A 339 -72.99 60.44 45.46
C GLN A 339 -73.27 59.35 44.41
N ASP A 340 -74.52 59.14 44.00
CA ASP A 340 -74.92 58.24 42.91
C ASP A 340 -74.31 58.71 41.57
N GLU A 341 -74.29 60.02 41.31
CA GLU A 341 -73.67 60.62 40.12
C GLU A 341 -72.14 60.58 40.17
N GLU A 342 -71.52 60.94 41.29
CA GLU A 342 -70.07 60.80 41.49
C GLU A 342 -69.62 59.33 41.41
N GLN A 343 -70.45 58.36 41.84
CA GLN A 343 -70.22 56.93 41.63
C GLN A 343 -70.35 56.54 40.17
N LYS A 344 -71.40 56.97 39.45
CA LYS A 344 -71.54 56.75 38.00
C LYS A 344 -70.34 57.29 37.21
N VAL A 345 -69.85 58.49 37.54
CA VAL A 345 -68.65 59.08 36.92
C VAL A 345 -67.38 58.28 37.26
N LYS A 346 -67.23 57.78 38.49
CA LYS A 346 -66.12 56.86 38.86
C LYS A 346 -66.21 55.52 38.12
N ASN A 347 -67.41 54.97 37.96
CA ASN A 347 -67.68 53.75 37.19
C ASN A 347 -67.35 53.94 35.70
N ALA A 348 -67.73 55.08 35.12
CA ALA A 348 -67.39 55.47 33.75
C ALA A 348 -65.87 55.56 33.58
N LYS A 349 -65.16 56.21 34.51
CA LYS A 349 -63.69 56.32 34.48
C LYS A 349 -63.00 54.96 34.59
N ARG A 350 -63.41 54.06 35.52
CA ARG A 350 -62.81 52.72 35.61
C ARG A 350 -63.15 51.85 34.38
N LYS A 351 -64.34 51.99 33.80
CA LYS A 351 -64.67 51.35 32.51
C LYS A 351 -63.80 51.91 31.37
N GLN A 352 -63.51 53.20 31.33
CA GLN A 352 -62.57 53.77 30.37
C GLN A 352 -61.14 53.21 30.57
N GLU A 353 -60.64 53.17 31.81
CA GLU A 353 -59.33 52.56 32.12
C GLU A 353 -59.25 51.09 31.68
N LEU A 354 -60.32 50.31 31.89
CA LEU A 354 -60.41 48.93 31.39
C LEU A 354 -60.43 48.83 29.85
N LEU A 355 -60.94 49.83 29.12
CA LEU A 355 -60.84 49.88 27.66
C LEU A 355 -59.41 50.19 27.19
N ASP A 356 -58.69 51.05 27.91
CA ASP A 356 -57.29 51.35 27.62
C ASP A 356 -56.38 50.13 27.93
N GLU A 357 -56.60 49.44 29.06
CA GLU A 357 -55.97 48.14 29.39
C GLU A 357 -56.28 47.06 28.33
N LEU A 358 -57.53 46.99 27.87
CA LEU A 358 -57.97 46.07 26.81
C LEU A 358 -57.33 46.41 25.46
N ARG A 359 -57.17 47.70 25.16
CA ARG A 359 -56.53 48.16 23.93
C ARG A 359 -55.03 47.84 23.91
N GLU A 360 -54.32 48.07 25.01
CA GLU A 360 -52.92 47.64 25.16
C GLU A 360 -52.80 46.12 24.96
N LEU A 361 -53.76 45.34 25.46
CA LEU A 361 -53.81 43.88 25.29
C LEU A 361 -54.10 43.44 23.84
N VAL A 362 -54.85 44.25 23.07
CA VAL A 362 -55.14 44.03 21.64
C VAL A 362 -53.96 44.39 20.74
N GLU A 363 -53.23 45.47 21.08
CA GLU A 363 -52.04 45.93 20.35
C GLU A 363 -50.78 45.10 20.73
N SER A 364 -50.81 44.37 21.85
CA SER A 364 -49.75 43.45 22.30
C SER A 364 -49.74 42.10 21.57
N PRO A 365 -48.57 41.47 21.36
CA PRO A 365 -48.49 40.12 20.80
C PRO A 365 -49.07 39.05 21.76
N GLU A 366 -49.82 38.09 21.23
CA GLU A 366 -50.53 37.11 22.07
C GLU A 366 -49.57 36.21 22.87
N THR A 367 -49.65 36.34 24.19
CA THR A 367 -48.97 35.48 25.17
C THR A 367 -49.98 34.60 25.89
N LYS A 368 -49.54 33.48 26.50
CA LYS A 368 -50.43 32.55 27.22
C LYS A 368 -51.29 33.25 28.30
N SER A 369 -50.73 34.25 28.98
CA SER A 369 -51.38 35.05 30.02
C SER A 369 -52.38 36.09 29.50
N SER A 370 -52.40 36.40 28.19
CA SER A 370 -53.41 37.30 27.60
C SER A 370 -54.83 36.75 27.79
N GLY A 371 -54.99 35.43 27.70
CA GLY A 371 -56.25 34.71 27.90
C GLY A 371 -56.80 34.77 29.31
N ASP A 372 -55.99 35.13 30.31
CA ASP A 372 -56.42 35.30 31.70
C ASP A 372 -56.59 36.79 32.05
N LYS A 373 -55.74 37.68 31.52
CA LYS A 373 -55.95 39.14 31.56
C LYS A 373 -57.30 39.54 30.97
N ILE A 374 -57.66 38.99 29.80
CA ILE A 374 -58.96 39.29 29.17
C ILE A 374 -60.15 38.85 30.03
N ARG A 375 -60.04 37.72 30.72
CA ARG A 375 -61.07 37.23 31.66
C ARG A 375 -61.17 38.13 32.89
N GLN A 376 -60.04 38.63 33.40
CA GLN A 376 -60.04 39.61 34.49
C GLN A 376 -60.77 40.89 34.06
N ILE A 377 -60.41 41.47 32.90
CA ILE A 377 -61.06 42.66 32.35
C ILE A 377 -62.57 42.43 32.15
N GLN A 378 -62.97 41.28 31.59
CA GLN A 378 -64.38 40.90 31.42
C GLN A 378 -65.14 40.77 32.74
N ASN A 379 -64.49 40.30 33.81
CA ASN A 379 -65.09 40.17 35.14
C ASN A 379 -65.18 41.53 35.85
N GLU A 380 -64.13 42.36 35.80
CA GLU A 380 -64.15 43.72 36.36
C GLU A 380 -65.18 44.59 35.64
N TRP A 381 -65.28 44.50 34.31
CA TRP A 381 -66.29 45.21 33.51
C TRP A 381 -67.73 44.91 33.95
N LYS A 382 -68.02 43.63 34.24
CA LYS A 382 -69.32 43.15 34.75
C LYS A 382 -69.57 43.53 36.22
N ALA A 383 -68.51 43.60 37.04
CA ALA A 383 -68.62 43.98 38.45
C ALA A 383 -68.84 45.49 38.66
N ILE A 384 -68.38 46.33 37.73
CA ILE A 384 -68.62 47.78 37.77
C ILE A 384 -70.06 48.09 37.38
N GLY A 385 -70.76 48.77 38.28
CA GLY A 385 -72.19 49.10 38.15
C GLY A 385 -72.53 50.18 37.10
N PRO A 386 -73.67 50.89 37.28
CA PRO A 386 -74.21 51.79 36.27
C PRO A 386 -73.34 53.02 36.02
N VAL A 387 -73.53 53.60 34.84
CA VAL A 387 -72.72 54.63 34.17
C VAL A 387 -73.65 55.79 33.78
N PRO A 388 -73.18 57.03 33.49
CA PRO A 388 -74.02 58.08 32.94
C PRO A 388 -74.63 57.65 31.60
N ALA A 389 -75.90 57.99 31.37
CA ALA A 389 -76.64 57.53 30.19
C ALA A 389 -76.05 58.00 28.85
N ALA A 390 -75.31 59.12 28.85
CA ALA A 390 -74.59 59.61 27.68
C ALA A 390 -73.46 58.68 27.23
N ASP A 391 -72.68 58.15 28.19
CA ASP A 391 -71.44 57.41 27.91
C ASP A 391 -71.69 55.91 27.71
N SER A 392 -72.75 55.37 28.30
CA SER A 392 -73.03 53.93 28.37
C SER A 392 -72.95 53.23 27.01
N LYS A 393 -73.64 53.77 25.99
CA LYS A 393 -73.66 53.19 24.64
C LYS A 393 -72.31 53.27 23.93
N GLN A 394 -71.55 54.34 24.14
CA GLN A 394 -70.20 54.47 23.55
C GLN A 394 -69.24 53.46 24.20
N LEU A 395 -69.22 53.39 25.53
CA LEU A 395 -68.39 52.46 26.29
C LEU A 395 -68.70 50.99 25.95
N TRP A 396 -69.99 50.63 25.83
CA TRP A 396 -70.44 49.29 25.43
C TRP A 396 -70.02 48.92 24.00
N ASN A 397 -70.15 49.86 23.05
CA ASN A 397 -69.71 49.66 21.67
C ASN A 397 -68.18 49.48 21.58
N SER A 398 -67.41 50.33 22.27
CA SER A 398 -65.94 50.25 22.29
C SER A 398 -65.44 48.95 22.93
N TYR A 399 -66.11 48.47 23.99
CA TYR A 399 -65.80 47.21 24.65
C TYR A 399 -65.96 46.01 23.71
N HIS A 400 -67.11 45.89 23.04
CA HIS A 400 -67.35 44.77 22.10
C HIS A 400 -66.44 44.85 20.88
N ALA A 401 -66.21 46.03 20.30
CA ALA A 401 -65.29 46.18 19.18
C ALA A 401 -63.85 45.74 19.54
N LEU A 402 -63.36 46.08 20.73
CA LEU A 402 -62.03 45.63 21.17
C LEU A 402 -61.99 44.13 21.52
N LEU A 403 -63.07 43.56 22.09
CA LEU A 403 -63.20 42.11 22.29
C LEU A 403 -63.16 41.34 20.97
N ASP A 404 -63.92 41.80 19.97
CA ASP A 404 -63.95 41.17 18.65
C ASP A 404 -62.56 41.22 17.99
N ILE A 405 -61.86 42.36 18.06
CA ILE A 405 -60.49 42.47 17.53
C ILE A 405 -59.54 41.51 18.30
N PHE A 406 -59.65 41.40 19.63
CA PHE A 406 -58.85 40.46 20.42
C PHE A 406 -59.06 39.00 19.98
N TYR A 407 -60.31 38.55 19.86
CA TYR A 407 -60.61 37.17 19.47
C TYR A 407 -60.28 36.88 18.00
N ASN A 408 -60.42 37.86 17.10
CA ASN A 408 -59.98 37.74 15.71
C ASN A 408 -58.45 37.65 15.59
N ASN A 409 -57.70 38.55 16.25
CA ASN A 409 -56.23 38.49 16.31
C ASN A 409 -55.74 37.14 16.85
N ARG A 410 -56.43 36.62 17.87
CA ARG A 410 -56.19 35.30 18.44
C ARG A 410 -56.48 34.16 17.46
N SER A 411 -57.61 34.16 16.74
CA SER A 411 -57.90 33.13 15.72
C SER A 411 -56.78 33.10 14.66
N ILE A 412 -56.43 34.27 14.12
CA ILE A 412 -55.35 34.45 13.14
C ILE A 412 -54.01 33.89 13.67
N PHE A 413 -53.68 34.08 14.95
CA PHE A 413 -52.46 33.57 15.57
C PHE A 413 -52.44 32.04 15.71
N TYR A 414 -53.57 31.40 16.05
CA TYR A 414 -53.66 29.94 16.09
C TYR A 414 -53.70 29.32 14.69
N GLU A 415 -54.39 29.96 13.74
CA GLU A 415 -54.40 29.58 12.32
C GLU A 415 -53.01 29.66 11.70
N LEU A 416 -52.27 30.75 11.93
CA LEU A 416 -50.89 30.93 11.46
C LEU A 416 -49.97 29.86 12.05
N LYS A 417 -50.07 29.57 13.35
CA LYS A 417 -49.31 28.48 13.99
C LYS A 417 -49.65 27.09 13.45
N GLU A 418 -50.90 26.85 13.06
CA GLU A 418 -51.29 25.59 12.45
C GLU A 418 -50.84 25.50 10.98
N LEU A 419 -50.76 26.64 10.28
CA LEU A 419 -50.12 26.75 8.97
C LEU A 419 -48.60 26.47 9.09
N ASP A 420 -47.91 27.05 10.07
CA ASP A 420 -46.50 26.78 10.36
C ASP A 420 -46.24 25.31 10.68
N ARG A 421 -47.08 24.68 11.52
CA ARG A 421 -47.01 23.23 11.79
C ARG A 421 -47.19 22.41 10.52
N ARG A 422 -48.16 22.77 9.67
CA ARG A 422 -48.43 22.09 8.39
C ARG A 422 -47.29 22.27 7.38
N ARG A 423 -46.62 23.42 7.39
CA ARG A 423 -45.40 23.67 6.61
C ARG A 423 -44.20 22.89 7.16
N ASN A 424 -44.00 22.88 8.48
CA ASN A 424 -42.98 22.05 9.14
C ASN A 424 -43.18 20.57 8.81
N LEU A 425 -44.43 20.08 8.84
CA LEU A 425 -44.79 18.73 8.39
C LEU A 425 -44.34 18.47 6.96
N GLN A 426 -44.70 19.34 6.00
CA GLN A 426 -44.26 19.23 4.60
C GLN A 426 -42.73 19.22 4.46
N HIS A 427 -42.03 20.08 5.20
CA HIS A 427 -40.56 20.08 5.23
C HIS A 427 -40.02 18.76 5.80
N LYS A 428 -40.56 18.21 6.91
CA LYS A 428 -40.09 16.94 7.49
C LYS A 428 -40.43 15.71 6.62
N VAL A 429 -41.53 15.76 5.86
CA VAL A 429 -41.84 14.75 4.82
C VAL A 429 -40.76 14.77 3.72
N GLN A 430 -40.37 15.95 3.23
CA GLN A 430 -39.28 16.08 2.26
C GLN A 430 -37.92 15.61 2.81
N LEU A 431 -37.65 15.80 4.11
CA LEU A 431 -36.47 15.23 4.77
C LEU A 431 -36.52 13.70 4.84
N CYS A 432 -37.69 13.10 5.04
CA CYS A 432 -37.87 11.63 4.98
C CYS A 432 -37.61 11.10 3.56
N GLU A 433 -38.22 11.72 2.54
CA GLU A 433 -38.06 11.32 1.13
C GLU A 433 -36.60 11.42 0.67
N ARG A 434 -35.90 12.49 1.08
CA ARG A 434 -34.45 12.62 0.89
C ARG A 434 -33.69 11.50 1.61
N ALA A 435 -33.95 11.25 2.89
CA ALA A 435 -33.26 10.22 3.67
C ALA A 435 -33.48 8.81 3.09
N GLU A 436 -34.67 8.52 2.57
CA GLU A 436 -34.98 7.26 1.87
C GLU A 436 -34.14 7.11 0.59
N SER A 437 -34.00 8.17 -0.22
CA SER A 437 -33.17 8.14 -1.44
C SER A 437 -31.67 7.93 -1.19
N LEU A 438 -31.18 8.18 0.03
CA LEU A 438 -29.77 7.92 0.40
C LEU A 438 -29.44 6.41 0.43
N VAL A 439 -30.45 5.53 0.43
CA VAL A 439 -30.25 4.08 0.33
C VAL A 439 -29.72 3.68 -1.05
N ASP A 440 -30.07 4.42 -2.11
CA ASP A 440 -29.66 4.16 -3.51
C ASP A 440 -28.37 4.92 -3.91
N GLN A 441 -27.97 5.94 -3.15
CA GLN A 441 -26.78 6.77 -3.39
C GLN A 441 -25.51 5.88 -3.56
N PRO A 442 -24.78 5.91 -4.69
CA PRO A 442 -23.69 4.95 -4.93
C PRO A 442 -22.55 5.00 -3.89
N SER A 443 -22.19 6.19 -3.42
CA SER A 443 -21.17 6.38 -2.39
C SER A 443 -21.76 6.41 -0.99
N ILE A 444 -21.45 5.38 -0.19
CA ILE A 444 -21.83 5.31 1.24
C ILE A 444 -21.27 6.50 2.03
N ASN A 445 -20.12 7.05 1.63
CA ASN A 445 -19.53 8.21 2.29
C ASN A 445 -20.30 9.52 2.02
N THR A 446 -20.83 9.74 0.81
CA THR A 446 -21.69 10.90 0.56
C THR A 446 -23.04 10.71 1.22
N ALA A 447 -23.63 9.51 1.13
CA ALA A 447 -24.87 9.17 1.83
C ALA A 447 -24.80 9.47 3.34
N LEU A 448 -23.70 9.11 4.01
CA LEU A 448 -23.50 9.42 5.44
C LEU A 448 -23.25 10.90 5.74
N GLN A 449 -22.67 11.67 4.81
CA GLN A 449 -22.52 13.12 4.95
C GLN A 449 -23.84 13.85 4.72
N GLU A 450 -24.64 13.41 3.75
CA GLU A 450 -25.97 13.93 3.44
C GLU A 450 -26.95 13.60 4.57
N LEU A 451 -26.91 12.37 5.10
CA LEU A 451 -27.71 11.96 6.26
C LEU A 451 -27.45 12.84 7.49
N ARG A 452 -26.19 13.20 7.77
CA ARG A 452 -25.84 14.14 8.86
C ARG A 452 -26.48 15.51 8.66
N LYS A 453 -26.41 16.06 7.44
CA LYS A 453 -27.08 17.32 7.09
C LYS A 453 -28.60 17.22 7.26
N LEU A 454 -29.22 16.10 6.87
CA LEU A 454 -30.66 15.89 7.08
C LEU A 454 -31.03 15.82 8.58
N HIS A 455 -30.18 15.26 9.45
CA HIS A 455 -30.37 15.31 10.92
C HIS A 455 -30.22 16.74 11.47
N GLU A 456 -29.32 17.56 10.92
CA GLU A 456 -29.19 18.99 11.27
C GLU A 456 -30.39 19.80 10.77
N GLU A 457 -30.81 19.63 9.51
CA GLU A 457 -32.05 20.22 8.95
C GLU A 457 -33.27 19.81 9.77
N TRP A 458 -33.38 18.53 10.17
CA TRP A 458 -34.46 18.01 11.01
C TRP A 458 -34.59 18.72 12.36
N LYS A 459 -33.45 19.01 13.00
CA LYS A 459 -33.37 19.75 14.28
C LYS A 459 -33.77 21.22 14.11
N ASN A 460 -33.52 21.80 12.94
CA ASN A 460 -33.86 23.19 12.63
C ASN A 460 -35.32 23.38 12.19
N VAL A 461 -35.98 22.35 11.63
CA VAL A 461 -37.43 22.39 11.33
C VAL A 461 -38.25 22.25 12.61
N GLY A 462 -39.18 23.18 12.80
CA GLY A 462 -40.01 23.32 14.00
C GLY A 462 -41.04 22.20 14.23
N PRO A 463 -41.94 22.38 15.21
CA PRO A 463 -42.92 21.37 15.58
C PRO A 463 -43.95 21.10 14.48
N VAL A 464 -44.36 19.84 14.42
CA VAL A 464 -45.32 19.21 13.51
C VAL A 464 -46.65 18.99 14.27
N PRO A 465 -47.82 18.85 13.61
CA PRO A 465 -49.06 18.47 14.31
C PRO A 465 -48.87 17.18 15.11
N ASN A 466 -49.45 17.12 16.31
CA ASN A 466 -49.12 16.06 17.29
C ASN A 466 -49.33 14.65 16.72
N ASP A 467 -50.48 14.44 16.06
CA ASP A 467 -50.93 13.17 15.49
C ASP A 467 -49.98 12.57 14.44
N GLN A 468 -49.09 13.39 13.87
CA GLN A 468 -48.13 12.98 12.83
C GLN A 468 -46.67 13.07 13.28
N ARG A 469 -46.40 13.60 14.49
CA ARG A 469 -45.04 13.78 15.01
C ARG A 469 -44.24 12.48 14.99
N ASP A 470 -44.82 11.45 15.61
CA ASP A 470 -44.10 10.22 15.92
C ASP A 470 -44.02 9.33 14.66
N VAL A 471 -45.07 9.33 13.83
CA VAL A 471 -45.10 8.65 12.52
C VAL A 471 -44.01 9.18 11.58
N ILE A 472 -43.84 10.51 11.53
CA ILE A 472 -42.84 11.16 10.66
C ILE A 472 -41.42 10.98 11.22
N TRP A 473 -41.25 11.01 12.55
CA TRP A 473 -39.97 10.69 13.19
C TRP A 473 -39.53 9.23 12.96
N GLU A 474 -40.44 8.28 13.16
CA GLU A 474 -40.19 6.85 12.94
C GLU A 474 -39.78 6.58 11.49
N ARG A 475 -40.48 7.17 10.50
CA ARG A 475 -40.11 7.07 9.07
C ARG A 475 -38.68 7.59 8.82
N PHE A 476 -38.30 8.72 9.42
CA PHE A 476 -36.97 9.29 9.27
C PHE A 476 -35.87 8.41 9.90
N ILE A 477 -36.13 7.84 11.08
CA ILE A 477 -35.19 6.91 11.74
C ILE A 477 -35.05 5.62 10.95
N GLN A 478 -36.13 4.99 10.47
CA GLN A 478 -36.06 3.79 9.64
C GLN A 478 -35.29 4.02 8.32
N ALA A 479 -35.34 5.24 7.75
CA ALA A 479 -34.51 5.61 6.61
C ALA A 479 -33.02 5.72 7.01
N SER A 480 -32.73 6.40 8.12
CA SER A 480 -31.38 6.52 8.71
C SER A 480 -30.76 5.14 9.00
N GLU A 481 -31.52 4.21 9.57
CA GLU A 481 -31.09 2.86 9.89
C GLU A 481 -30.72 2.05 8.64
N LYS A 482 -31.47 2.15 7.54
CA LYS A 482 -31.14 1.47 6.27
C LYS A 482 -29.79 1.90 5.72
N VAL A 483 -29.47 3.20 5.77
CA VAL A 483 -28.16 3.74 5.36
C VAL A 483 -27.04 3.24 6.29
N HIS A 484 -27.29 3.15 7.59
CA HIS A 484 -26.33 2.58 8.55
C HIS A 484 -26.14 1.06 8.38
N ALA A 485 -27.20 0.33 8.04
CA ALA A 485 -27.13 -1.10 7.73
C ALA A 485 -26.27 -1.36 6.47
N ARG A 486 -26.51 -0.62 5.37
CA ARG A 486 -25.69 -0.72 4.15
C ARG A 486 -24.22 -0.36 4.39
N LYS A 487 -23.92 0.62 5.26
CA LYS A 487 -22.55 0.91 5.72
C LYS A 487 -21.93 -0.30 6.45
N LYS A 488 -22.68 -0.92 7.36
CA LYS A 488 -22.23 -2.08 8.16
C LYS A 488 -21.97 -3.30 7.29
N GLU A 489 -22.86 -3.57 6.33
CA GLU A 489 -22.75 -4.63 5.32
C GLU A 489 -21.47 -4.45 4.48
N PHE A 490 -21.29 -3.30 3.82
CA PHE A 490 -20.10 -2.99 3.03
C PHE A 490 -18.78 -3.11 3.82
N ILE A 491 -18.76 -2.68 5.09
CA ILE A 491 -17.58 -2.86 5.96
C ILE A 491 -17.35 -4.35 6.28
N SER A 492 -18.41 -5.14 6.47
CA SER A 492 -18.29 -6.59 6.71
C SER A 492 -17.83 -7.36 5.47
N GLU A 493 -18.34 -7.03 4.27
CA GLU A 493 -17.87 -7.59 3.00
C GLU A 493 -16.39 -7.25 2.76
N ARG A 494 -16.00 -5.99 2.97
CA ARG A 494 -14.60 -5.56 2.81
C ARG A 494 -13.68 -6.28 3.79
N LYS A 495 -14.08 -6.41 5.06
CA LYS A 495 -13.35 -7.20 6.07
C LYS A 495 -13.28 -8.69 5.71
N ALA A 496 -14.34 -9.26 5.12
CA ALA A 496 -14.36 -10.65 4.67
C ALA A 496 -13.38 -10.88 3.50
N HIS A 497 -13.37 -10.01 2.49
CA HIS A 497 -12.40 -10.08 1.38
C HIS A 497 -10.96 -9.82 1.84
N GLU A 498 -10.73 -8.88 2.77
CA GLU A 498 -9.43 -8.69 3.40
C GLU A 498 -8.97 -9.97 4.14
N GLN A 499 -9.86 -10.61 4.88
CA GLN A 499 -9.58 -11.87 5.59
C GLN A 499 -9.38 -13.07 4.64
N GLU A 500 -10.08 -13.12 3.50
CA GLU A 500 -9.87 -14.11 2.44
C GLU A 500 -8.48 -13.92 1.78
N ASN A 501 -8.11 -12.67 1.50
CA ASN A 501 -6.79 -12.31 1.01
C ASN A 501 -5.69 -12.62 2.03
N LEU A 502 -5.96 -12.44 3.33
CA LEU A 502 -5.03 -12.86 4.40
C LEU A 502 -4.75 -14.36 4.29
N VAL A 503 -5.79 -15.20 4.18
CA VAL A 503 -5.64 -16.67 4.04
C VAL A 503 -4.85 -17.03 2.78
N LYS A 504 -5.09 -16.33 1.65
CA LYS A 504 -4.31 -16.50 0.42
C LYS A 504 -2.84 -16.13 0.63
N LYS A 505 -2.54 -14.96 1.21
CA LYS A 505 -1.15 -14.54 1.48
C LYS A 505 -0.44 -15.44 2.50
N THR A 506 -1.12 -15.96 3.52
CA THR A 506 -0.49 -16.93 4.44
C THR A 506 -0.17 -18.25 3.75
N ALA A 507 -1.05 -18.77 2.88
CA ALA A 507 -0.74 -19.98 2.11
C ALA A 507 0.41 -19.77 1.09
N LEU A 508 0.53 -18.57 0.50
CA LEU A 508 1.68 -18.21 -0.34
C LEU A 508 2.97 -18.04 0.48
N LEU A 509 2.86 -17.52 1.70
CA LEU A 509 3.99 -17.41 2.63
C LEU A 509 4.51 -18.79 3.04
N GLU A 510 3.65 -19.74 3.40
CA GLU A 510 4.04 -21.11 3.73
C GLU A 510 4.78 -21.80 2.56
N ARG A 511 4.29 -21.62 1.33
CA ARG A 511 4.99 -22.07 0.11
C ARG A 511 6.36 -21.40 -0.06
N MET A 512 6.47 -20.10 0.25
CA MET A 512 7.71 -19.33 0.13
C MET A 512 8.74 -19.69 1.21
N GLU A 513 8.29 -19.93 2.45
CA GLU A 513 9.13 -20.37 3.58
C GLU A 513 9.75 -21.75 3.33
N ALA A 514 9.08 -22.64 2.58
CA ALA A 514 9.65 -23.92 2.14
C ALA A 514 10.93 -23.77 1.27
N PHE A 515 11.13 -22.62 0.60
CA PHE A 515 12.35 -22.34 -0.18
C PHE A 515 13.44 -21.60 0.62
N GLN A 516 13.14 -21.11 1.84
CA GLN A 516 14.05 -20.30 2.64
C GLN A 516 15.41 -20.99 2.87
N ASN A 517 15.38 -22.31 3.11
CA ASN A 517 16.54 -23.15 3.36
C ASN A 517 16.94 -24.03 2.15
N PHE A 518 16.44 -23.71 0.94
CA PHE A 518 16.78 -24.46 -0.27
C PHE A 518 18.26 -24.30 -0.63
N ASN A 519 18.93 -25.42 -0.94
CA ASN A 519 20.31 -25.47 -1.41
C ASN A 519 20.53 -26.72 -2.28
N THR A 520 21.36 -26.61 -3.31
CA THR A 520 21.65 -27.67 -4.29
C THR A 520 22.93 -27.35 -5.06
N ASP A 521 23.70 -28.37 -5.45
CA ASP A 521 24.91 -28.23 -6.26
C ASP A 521 24.61 -28.03 -7.76
N ARG A 522 23.33 -28.08 -8.17
CA ARG A 522 22.90 -28.12 -9.56
C ARG A 522 22.39 -26.77 -10.06
N ILE A 523 22.99 -26.28 -11.14
CA ILE A 523 22.67 -24.97 -11.76
C ILE A 523 21.22 -24.94 -12.30
N ASN A 524 20.71 -26.05 -12.83
CA ASN A 524 19.34 -26.11 -13.37
C ASN A 524 18.29 -25.98 -12.26
N ASP A 525 18.43 -26.76 -11.18
CA ASP A 525 17.56 -26.70 -10.00
C ASP A 525 17.42 -25.26 -9.46
N TRP A 526 18.52 -24.49 -9.40
CA TRP A 526 18.50 -23.06 -9.02
C TRP A 526 17.71 -22.17 -9.98
N ARG A 527 17.70 -22.48 -11.29
CA ARG A 527 16.89 -21.79 -12.29
C ARG A 527 15.41 -22.15 -12.12
N ASP A 528 15.10 -23.44 -12.10
CA ASP A 528 13.73 -23.95 -12.01
C ASP A 528 13.04 -23.44 -10.73
N LYS A 529 13.76 -23.37 -9.60
CA LYS A 529 13.25 -22.76 -8.37
C LYS A 529 13.21 -21.23 -8.37
N THR A 530 14.04 -20.55 -9.16
CA THR A 530 13.88 -19.11 -9.40
C THR A 530 12.57 -18.83 -10.14
N ASP A 531 12.25 -19.65 -11.15
CA ASP A 531 11.02 -19.51 -11.95
C ASP A 531 9.75 -19.89 -11.14
N GLU A 532 9.83 -20.82 -10.19
CA GLU A 532 8.75 -21.08 -9.20
C GLU A 532 8.55 -19.91 -8.23
N ILE A 533 9.62 -19.34 -7.68
CA ILE A 533 9.55 -18.22 -6.72
C ILE A 533 9.08 -16.93 -7.39
N GLN A 534 9.44 -16.71 -8.66
CA GLN A 534 8.92 -15.60 -9.45
C GLN A 534 7.40 -15.69 -9.64
N LYS A 535 6.86 -16.90 -9.88
CA LYS A 535 5.40 -17.13 -9.92
C LYS A 535 4.74 -16.92 -8.55
N LEU A 536 5.36 -17.35 -7.46
CA LEU A 536 4.85 -17.07 -6.10
C LEU A 536 4.82 -15.56 -5.79
N LYS A 537 5.79 -14.78 -6.32
CA LYS A 537 5.77 -13.31 -6.24
C LYS A 537 4.64 -12.72 -7.09
N GLU A 538 4.37 -13.24 -8.27
CA GLU A 538 3.25 -12.80 -9.13
C GLU A 538 1.89 -13.15 -8.51
N GLU A 539 1.73 -14.35 -7.93
CA GLU A 539 0.57 -14.73 -7.10
C GLU A 539 0.44 -13.80 -5.87
N TRP A 540 1.56 -13.45 -5.22
CA TRP A 540 1.58 -12.55 -4.05
C TRP A 540 1.10 -11.14 -4.38
N ASP A 541 1.61 -10.55 -5.45
CA ASP A 541 1.28 -9.19 -5.87
C ASP A 541 -0.15 -9.10 -6.44
N ALA A 542 -0.67 -10.20 -7.00
CA ALA A 542 -2.05 -10.30 -7.48
C ALA A 542 -3.09 -10.43 -6.34
N VAL A 543 -2.72 -10.95 -5.16
CA VAL A 543 -3.63 -10.95 -4.00
C VAL A 543 -3.75 -9.54 -3.41
N GLY A 544 -4.99 -9.07 -3.27
CA GLY A 544 -5.32 -7.72 -2.84
C GLY A 544 -5.04 -7.40 -1.37
N LEU A 545 -5.72 -6.36 -0.86
CA LEU A 545 -5.54 -5.85 0.51
C LEU A 545 -5.85 -6.90 1.58
N VAL A 546 -5.13 -6.78 2.69
CA VAL A 546 -5.09 -7.65 3.87
C VAL A 546 -5.28 -6.76 5.11
N PRO A 547 -5.87 -7.24 6.23
CA PRO A 547 -6.04 -6.45 7.45
C PRO A 547 -4.70 -5.89 7.94
N LYS A 548 -4.68 -4.58 8.28
CA LYS A 548 -3.46 -3.82 8.55
C LYS A 548 -2.62 -4.43 9.66
N GLU A 549 -3.30 -5.00 10.65
CA GLU A 549 -2.76 -5.55 11.89
C GLU A 549 -1.83 -6.75 11.63
N ARG A 550 -1.96 -7.41 10.48
CA ARG A 550 -1.07 -8.52 10.06
C ARG A 550 -0.35 -8.29 8.74
N ALA A 551 -0.74 -7.28 7.96
CA ALA A 551 -0.16 -7.00 6.65
C ALA A 551 1.37 -6.79 6.72
N ASP A 552 1.87 -6.04 7.69
CA ASP A 552 3.31 -5.76 7.83
C ASP A 552 4.11 -6.99 8.26
N GLU A 553 3.57 -7.83 9.16
CA GLU A 553 4.22 -9.08 9.54
C GLU A 553 4.30 -10.06 8.36
N ILE A 554 3.18 -10.26 7.67
CA ILE A 554 3.04 -11.18 6.53
C ILE A 554 3.97 -10.74 5.38
N ASN A 555 4.00 -9.45 5.05
CA ASN A 555 4.96 -8.88 4.09
C ASN A 555 6.42 -9.07 4.54
N LYS A 556 6.75 -8.77 5.80
CA LYS A 556 8.11 -8.87 6.32
C LYS A 556 8.65 -10.30 6.28
N ARG A 557 7.81 -11.30 6.61
CA ARG A 557 8.17 -12.73 6.51
C ARG A 557 8.38 -13.15 5.04
N PHE A 558 7.46 -12.78 4.14
CA PHE A 558 7.58 -13.15 2.72
C PHE A 558 8.86 -12.59 2.08
N TRP A 559 9.13 -11.29 2.26
CA TRP A 559 10.33 -10.66 1.72
C TRP A 559 11.62 -11.14 2.40
N SER A 560 11.58 -11.61 3.66
CA SER A 560 12.77 -12.20 4.30
C SER A 560 13.09 -13.58 3.72
N SER A 561 12.11 -14.45 3.51
CA SER A 561 12.26 -15.76 2.87
C SER A 561 12.67 -15.64 1.39
N TYR A 562 12.07 -14.69 0.66
CA TYR A 562 12.49 -14.33 -0.70
C TYR A 562 13.97 -13.90 -0.73
N LYS A 563 14.37 -12.96 0.15
CA LYS A 563 15.77 -12.50 0.23
C LYS A 563 16.73 -13.61 0.65
N ALA A 564 16.32 -14.53 1.52
CA ALA A 564 17.13 -15.69 1.92
C ALA A 564 17.46 -16.60 0.74
N PHE A 565 16.46 -16.99 -0.07
CA PHE A 565 16.68 -17.80 -1.28
C PHE A 565 17.66 -17.12 -2.25
N PHE A 566 17.46 -15.84 -2.55
CA PHE A 566 18.35 -15.11 -3.48
C PHE A 566 19.76 -14.91 -2.91
N ASN A 567 19.91 -14.76 -1.58
CA ASN A 567 21.21 -14.76 -0.92
C ASN A 567 21.93 -16.11 -1.09
N HIS A 568 21.24 -17.24 -0.84
CA HIS A 568 21.81 -18.58 -1.03
C HIS A 568 22.21 -18.84 -2.49
N LYS A 569 21.33 -18.50 -3.44
CA LYS A 569 21.62 -18.58 -4.88
C LYS A 569 22.88 -17.79 -5.25
N ASN A 570 22.99 -16.55 -4.78
CA ASN A 570 24.12 -15.68 -5.09
C ASN A 570 25.42 -16.15 -4.40
N ALA A 571 25.33 -16.72 -3.19
CA ALA A 571 26.47 -17.35 -2.52
C ALA A 571 26.96 -18.60 -3.27
N PHE A 572 26.04 -19.45 -3.77
CA PHE A 572 26.36 -20.62 -4.58
C PHE A 572 27.11 -20.22 -5.86
N PHE A 573 26.57 -19.29 -6.66
CA PHE A 573 27.24 -18.87 -7.89
C PHE A 573 28.60 -18.18 -7.62
N LYS A 574 28.70 -17.39 -6.54
CA LYS A 574 29.99 -16.80 -6.13
C LYS A 574 31.02 -17.88 -5.79
N ASN A 575 30.64 -18.88 -4.99
CA ASN A 575 31.54 -19.97 -4.63
C ASN A 575 31.96 -20.80 -5.86
N LEU A 576 31.02 -21.08 -6.76
CA LEU A 576 31.28 -21.78 -8.02
C LEU A 576 32.28 -21.02 -8.92
N ASP A 577 32.19 -19.69 -8.98
CA ASP A 577 33.16 -18.87 -9.72
C ASP A 577 34.51 -18.72 -9.00
N GLU A 578 34.52 -18.66 -7.68
CA GLU A 578 35.75 -18.76 -6.86
C GLU A 578 36.48 -20.09 -7.10
N GLN A 579 35.76 -21.22 -7.14
CA GLN A 579 36.32 -22.53 -7.51
C GLN A 579 36.90 -22.55 -8.92
N LYS A 580 36.19 -21.99 -9.92
CA LYS A 580 36.71 -21.86 -11.30
C LYS A 580 37.99 -21.03 -11.34
N MET A 581 38.06 -19.92 -10.59
CA MET A 581 39.25 -19.07 -10.49
C MET A 581 40.41 -19.76 -9.77
N GLN A 582 40.15 -20.59 -8.76
CA GLN A 582 41.17 -21.43 -8.12
C GLN A 582 41.70 -22.49 -9.10
N ASN A 583 40.81 -23.18 -9.82
CA ASN A 583 41.20 -24.13 -10.88
C ASN A 583 42.03 -23.44 -11.99
N LEU A 584 41.72 -22.17 -12.32
CA LEU A 584 42.46 -21.39 -13.30
C LEU A 584 43.90 -21.11 -12.83
N ARG A 585 44.08 -20.72 -11.56
CA ARG A 585 45.42 -20.54 -10.95
C ARG A 585 46.21 -21.84 -10.99
N LEU A 586 45.64 -22.94 -10.50
CA LEU A 586 46.29 -24.27 -10.47
C LEU A 586 46.66 -24.77 -11.87
N LYS A 587 45.80 -24.59 -12.89
CA LYS A 587 46.14 -24.97 -14.28
C LYS A 587 47.17 -24.03 -14.92
N THR A 588 47.25 -22.77 -14.50
CA THR A 588 48.31 -21.84 -14.93
C THR A 588 49.67 -22.26 -14.37
N GLU A 589 49.71 -22.63 -13.08
CA GLU A 589 50.90 -23.19 -12.44
C GLU A 589 51.38 -24.48 -13.15
N LEU A 590 50.45 -25.35 -13.58
CA LEU A 590 50.81 -26.53 -14.40
C LEU A 590 51.34 -26.17 -15.79
N CYS A 591 50.89 -25.08 -16.42
CA CYS A 591 51.49 -24.59 -17.67
C CYS A 591 52.95 -24.19 -17.43
N GLU A 592 53.21 -23.42 -16.37
CA GLU A 592 54.56 -22.92 -16.04
C GLU A 592 55.51 -24.06 -15.65
N GLN A 593 55.02 -25.06 -14.91
CA GLN A 593 55.77 -26.28 -14.62
C GLN A 593 56.05 -27.13 -15.88
N ALA A 594 55.14 -27.15 -16.87
CA ALA A 594 55.37 -27.86 -18.13
C ALA A 594 56.35 -27.10 -19.04
N GLU A 595 56.23 -25.77 -19.12
CA GLU A 595 57.12 -24.90 -19.90
C GLU A 595 58.56 -24.93 -19.37
N ALA A 596 58.75 -24.89 -18.05
CA ALA A 596 60.07 -25.05 -17.44
C ALA A 596 60.74 -26.41 -17.72
N LEU A 597 59.94 -27.45 -18.01
CA LEU A 597 60.42 -28.80 -18.31
C LEU A 597 60.62 -29.07 -19.80
N ARG A 598 59.99 -28.28 -20.70
CA ARG A 598 59.94 -28.57 -22.15
C ARG A 598 61.32 -28.74 -22.80
N ASP A 599 62.29 -27.95 -22.33
CA ASP A 599 63.64 -27.84 -22.89
C ASP A 599 64.64 -28.84 -22.29
N SER A 600 64.30 -29.46 -21.16
CA SER A 600 65.14 -30.41 -20.41
C SER A 600 65.70 -31.56 -21.28
N THR A 601 66.94 -31.95 -21.01
CA THR A 601 67.64 -33.06 -21.69
C THR A 601 67.64 -34.36 -20.90
N ASP A 602 67.13 -34.36 -19.66
CA ASP A 602 66.84 -35.59 -18.91
C ASP A 602 65.56 -36.21 -19.45
N TRP A 603 65.70 -37.13 -20.40
CA TRP A 603 64.59 -37.66 -21.16
C TRP A 603 63.61 -38.52 -20.36
N ASP A 604 64.00 -39.09 -19.22
CA ASP A 604 63.18 -40.09 -18.52
C ASP A 604 62.64 -39.58 -17.18
N GLU A 605 63.39 -38.78 -16.39
CA GLU A 605 62.77 -38.07 -15.27
C GLU A 605 61.76 -37.03 -15.77
N THR A 606 62.11 -36.28 -16.83
CA THR A 606 61.22 -35.23 -17.36
C THR A 606 59.94 -35.83 -17.96
N LYS A 607 60.05 -37.02 -18.59
CA LYS A 607 58.89 -37.78 -19.06
C LYS A 607 57.93 -38.11 -17.93
N GLU A 608 58.41 -38.67 -16.82
CA GLU A 608 57.53 -39.02 -15.70
C GLU A 608 56.96 -37.75 -15.01
N LYS A 609 57.76 -36.71 -14.85
CA LYS A 609 57.31 -35.40 -14.35
C LYS A 609 56.17 -34.82 -15.22
N LEU A 610 56.32 -34.78 -16.55
CA LEU A 610 55.27 -34.34 -17.48
C LEU A 610 54.03 -35.24 -17.44
N ILE A 611 54.19 -36.57 -17.34
CA ILE A 611 53.06 -37.50 -17.17
C ILE A 611 52.30 -37.21 -15.86
N GLN A 612 53.01 -36.84 -14.78
CA GLN A 612 52.38 -36.42 -13.52
C GLN A 612 51.65 -35.08 -13.65
N LEU A 613 52.21 -34.10 -14.37
CA LEU A 613 51.49 -32.85 -14.68
C LEU A 613 50.23 -33.12 -15.51
N GLN A 614 50.27 -34.03 -16.49
CA GLN A 614 49.10 -34.45 -17.27
C GLN A 614 48.04 -35.18 -16.43
N LYS A 615 48.45 -35.96 -15.42
CA LYS A 615 47.53 -36.53 -14.41
C LYS A 615 46.87 -35.41 -13.58
N LYS A 616 47.66 -34.49 -13.01
CA LYS A 616 47.16 -33.32 -12.24
C LYS A 616 46.20 -32.44 -13.05
N TRP A 617 46.50 -32.18 -14.32
CA TRP A 617 45.65 -31.39 -15.22
C TRP A 617 44.24 -31.98 -15.37
N LYS A 618 44.14 -33.30 -15.46
CA LYS A 618 42.87 -34.04 -15.58
C LYS A 618 42.08 -34.07 -14.27
N THR A 619 42.73 -34.00 -13.12
CA THR A 619 42.06 -33.98 -11.80
C THR A 619 41.58 -32.59 -11.38
N ILE A 620 42.21 -31.51 -11.85
CA ILE A 620 41.75 -30.13 -11.57
C ILE A 620 40.47 -29.86 -12.36
N GLY A 621 39.48 -29.25 -11.69
CA GLY A 621 38.13 -29.01 -12.23
C GLY A 621 38.04 -28.01 -13.38
N ARG A 622 36.80 -27.62 -13.71
CA ARG A 622 36.53 -26.63 -14.77
C ARG A 622 37.08 -25.24 -14.39
N VAL A 623 37.53 -24.53 -15.41
CA VAL A 623 38.00 -23.13 -15.35
C VAL A 623 36.98 -22.25 -16.08
N PRO A 624 37.01 -20.90 -15.96
CA PRO A 624 36.09 -20.06 -16.72
C PRO A 624 36.36 -20.19 -18.22
N ASP A 625 35.32 -20.41 -19.02
CA ASP A 625 35.44 -20.87 -20.42
C ASP A 625 36.26 -19.90 -21.30
N LYS A 626 36.22 -18.60 -21.00
CA LYS A 626 37.07 -17.54 -21.59
C LYS A 626 38.58 -17.86 -21.59
N TYR A 627 39.04 -18.74 -20.70
CA TYR A 627 40.45 -19.11 -20.53
C TYR A 627 40.72 -20.60 -20.82
N SER A 628 39.71 -21.47 -20.94
CA SER A 628 39.88 -22.93 -21.00
C SER A 628 40.82 -23.36 -22.13
N ASP A 629 40.53 -22.89 -23.34
CA ASP A 629 41.17 -23.39 -24.55
C ASP A 629 42.57 -22.83 -24.69
N LYS A 630 42.76 -21.55 -24.35
CA LYS A 630 44.08 -20.89 -24.34
C LYS A 630 45.05 -21.60 -23.38
N LEU A 631 44.55 -21.95 -22.19
CA LEU A 631 45.34 -22.62 -21.16
C LEU A 631 45.64 -24.08 -21.54
N TRP A 632 44.66 -24.79 -22.13
CA TRP A 632 44.86 -26.13 -22.65
C TRP A 632 45.89 -26.16 -23.79
N GLN A 633 45.82 -25.22 -24.75
CA GLN A 633 46.81 -25.14 -25.83
C GLN A 633 48.20 -24.79 -25.27
N ARG A 634 48.32 -23.85 -24.32
CA ARG A 634 49.59 -23.53 -23.63
C ARG A 634 50.23 -24.79 -23.01
N PHE A 635 49.45 -25.51 -22.20
CA PHE A 635 49.90 -26.76 -21.55
C PHE A 635 50.23 -27.88 -22.56
N ARG A 636 49.40 -28.05 -23.60
CA ARG A 636 49.57 -29.09 -24.62
C ARG A 636 50.81 -28.83 -25.47
N SER A 637 51.05 -27.60 -25.92
CA SER A 637 52.23 -27.24 -26.71
C SER A 637 53.52 -27.51 -25.95
N ALA A 638 53.63 -27.12 -24.68
CA ALA A 638 54.81 -27.40 -23.85
C ALA A 638 55.05 -28.91 -23.65
N CYS A 639 53.99 -29.71 -23.49
CA CYS A 639 54.10 -31.17 -23.45
C CYS A 639 54.58 -31.74 -24.81
N ASN A 640 53.95 -31.32 -25.91
CA ASN A 640 54.28 -31.79 -27.25
C ASN A 640 55.74 -31.48 -27.60
N GLU A 641 56.21 -30.25 -27.37
CA GLU A 641 57.58 -29.82 -27.66
C GLU A 641 58.63 -30.73 -27.00
N PHE A 642 58.40 -31.20 -25.77
CA PHE A 642 59.27 -32.22 -25.17
C PHE A 642 59.18 -33.58 -25.85
N PHE A 643 57.95 -34.10 -26.06
CA PHE A 643 57.75 -35.44 -26.63
C PHE A 643 58.18 -35.56 -28.09
N ASP A 644 57.95 -34.52 -28.88
CA ASP A 644 58.36 -34.42 -30.29
C ASP A 644 59.90 -34.34 -30.39
N ARG A 645 60.58 -33.57 -29.53
CA ARG A 645 62.05 -33.61 -29.43
C ARG A 645 62.56 -35.00 -29.04
N LYS A 646 61.93 -35.68 -28.08
CA LYS A 646 62.32 -37.05 -27.67
C LYS A 646 62.12 -38.05 -28.82
N GLN A 647 60.97 -37.99 -29.50
CA GLN A 647 60.66 -38.86 -30.63
C GLN A 647 61.62 -38.63 -31.80
N ASN A 648 61.95 -37.36 -32.11
CA ASN A 648 62.93 -37.03 -33.14
C ASN A 648 64.32 -37.59 -32.80
N GLN A 649 64.76 -37.55 -31.54
CA GLN A 649 66.04 -38.14 -31.12
C GLN A 649 66.04 -39.68 -31.22
N VAL A 650 64.92 -40.33 -30.93
CA VAL A 650 64.75 -41.79 -31.15
C VAL A 650 64.80 -42.09 -32.65
N GLN A 651 64.03 -41.36 -33.46
CA GLN A 651 63.96 -41.55 -34.91
C GLN A 651 65.30 -41.29 -35.61
N GLN A 652 66.07 -40.29 -35.17
CA GLN A 652 67.44 -40.05 -35.67
C GLN A 652 68.34 -41.27 -35.40
N ARG A 653 68.38 -41.76 -34.17
CA ARG A 653 69.17 -42.94 -33.77
C ARG A 653 68.74 -44.21 -34.52
N GLU A 654 67.44 -44.40 -34.74
CA GLU A 654 66.92 -45.50 -35.55
C GLU A 654 67.29 -45.34 -37.03
N ASN A 655 67.20 -44.13 -37.59
CA ASN A 655 67.57 -43.87 -38.98
C ASN A 655 69.07 -44.08 -39.22
N GLU A 656 69.94 -43.64 -38.30
CA GLU A 656 71.38 -43.90 -38.33
C GLU A 656 71.68 -45.42 -38.30
N LEU A 657 71.05 -46.16 -37.39
CA LEU A 657 71.18 -47.60 -37.28
C LEU A 657 70.69 -48.32 -38.55
N ASN A 658 69.55 -47.88 -39.10
CA ASN A 658 68.94 -48.43 -40.30
C ASN A 658 69.81 -48.16 -41.55
N GLN A 659 70.31 -46.95 -41.75
CA GLN A 659 71.23 -46.60 -42.84
C GLN A 659 72.51 -47.44 -42.76
N ALA A 660 73.13 -47.53 -41.59
CA ALA A 660 74.31 -48.38 -41.39
C ALA A 660 74.02 -49.89 -41.62
N SER A 661 72.79 -50.36 -41.36
CA SER A 661 72.39 -51.73 -41.71
C SER A 661 72.14 -51.92 -43.21
N GLN A 662 71.58 -50.93 -43.90
CA GLN A 662 71.37 -50.94 -45.35
C GLN A 662 72.70 -50.95 -46.12
N ILE A 663 73.68 -50.16 -45.68
CA ILE A 663 75.04 -50.13 -46.26
C ILE A 663 75.70 -51.52 -46.16
N LYS A 664 75.54 -52.23 -45.03
CA LYS A 664 75.98 -53.63 -44.90
C LYS A 664 75.21 -54.57 -45.83
N GLN A 665 73.88 -54.39 -45.97
CA GLN A 665 73.07 -55.21 -46.86
C GLN A 665 73.48 -55.03 -48.34
N THR A 666 73.74 -53.81 -48.82
CA THR A 666 74.18 -53.58 -50.20
C THR A 666 75.56 -54.18 -50.46
N TYR A 667 76.51 -54.05 -49.53
CA TYR A 667 77.83 -54.71 -49.70
C TYR A 667 77.75 -56.25 -49.63
N PHE A 668 76.79 -56.82 -48.90
CA PHE A 668 76.50 -58.25 -48.94
C PHE A 668 75.92 -58.68 -50.30
N GLU A 669 75.05 -57.88 -50.91
CA GLU A 669 74.48 -58.13 -52.24
C GLU A 669 75.50 -57.94 -53.38
N GLU A 670 76.41 -56.97 -53.27
CA GLU A 670 77.59 -56.86 -54.13
C GLU A 670 78.47 -58.11 -54.05
N LEU A 671 78.78 -58.61 -52.84
CA LEU A 671 79.58 -59.83 -52.71
C LEU A 671 78.84 -61.06 -53.24
N ALA A 672 77.54 -61.18 -52.98
CA ALA A 672 76.74 -62.31 -53.45
C ALA A 672 76.62 -62.36 -54.98
N SER A 673 76.45 -61.20 -55.63
CA SER A 673 76.42 -61.09 -57.10
C SER A 673 77.80 -61.27 -57.74
N ARG A 674 78.86 -60.76 -57.12
CA ARG A 674 80.24 -61.06 -57.54
C ARG A 674 80.50 -62.57 -57.47
N ILE A 675 80.07 -63.24 -56.41
CA ILE A 675 80.24 -64.70 -56.23
C ILE A 675 79.51 -65.52 -57.31
N THR A 676 78.34 -65.10 -57.81
CA THR A 676 77.73 -65.78 -58.97
C THR A 676 78.48 -65.53 -60.28
N SER A 677 79.17 -64.39 -60.43
CA SER A 677 79.99 -64.08 -61.61
C SER A 677 81.36 -64.81 -61.67
N LEU A 678 81.81 -65.43 -60.57
CA LEU A 678 83.08 -66.18 -60.48
C LEU A 678 83.20 -67.34 -61.49
N ASN A 679 82.09 -67.75 -62.10
CA ASN A 679 82.08 -68.76 -63.17
C ASN A 679 82.62 -68.23 -64.50
N THR A 680 82.75 -66.90 -64.65
CA THR A 680 83.21 -66.22 -65.87
C THR A 680 84.56 -65.53 -65.67
N GLU A 681 84.83 -65.02 -64.47
CA GLU A 681 86.08 -64.36 -64.10
C GLU A 681 86.63 -64.95 -62.78
N PRO A 682 87.87 -65.47 -62.73
CA PRO A 682 88.46 -65.90 -61.47
C PRO A 682 88.75 -64.68 -60.57
N GLY A 683 88.36 -64.77 -59.29
CA GLY A 683 88.62 -63.71 -58.30
C GLY A 683 90.10 -63.62 -57.92
N SER A 684 90.56 -62.41 -57.55
CA SER A 684 91.94 -62.13 -57.11
C SER A 684 92.08 -62.07 -55.58
N TYR A 685 93.28 -62.34 -55.06
CA TYR A 685 93.61 -62.13 -53.65
C TYR A 685 93.52 -60.66 -53.21
N GLU A 686 93.91 -59.73 -54.09
CA GLU A 686 93.79 -58.29 -53.83
C GLU A 686 92.31 -57.85 -53.73
N GLU A 687 91.45 -58.46 -54.54
CA GLU A 687 90.00 -58.26 -54.47
C GLU A 687 89.41 -58.78 -53.15
N TYR A 688 89.86 -59.95 -52.69
CA TYR A 688 89.48 -60.48 -51.37
C TYR A 688 89.89 -59.54 -50.22
N GLU A 689 91.13 -59.04 -50.19
CA GLU A 689 91.57 -58.09 -49.15
C GLU A 689 90.80 -56.77 -49.23
N MET A 690 90.51 -56.26 -50.43
CA MET A 690 89.65 -55.08 -50.62
C MET A 690 88.24 -55.31 -50.05
N LEU A 691 87.60 -56.43 -50.37
CA LEU A 691 86.25 -56.78 -49.89
C LEU A 691 86.22 -56.94 -48.37
N ARG A 692 87.18 -57.70 -47.82
CA ARG A 692 87.37 -57.90 -46.37
C ARG A 692 87.56 -56.57 -45.64
N ASN A 693 88.50 -55.74 -46.08
CA ASN A 693 88.81 -54.49 -45.38
C ASN A 693 87.69 -53.45 -45.53
N ARG A 694 86.99 -53.43 -46.68
CA ARG A 694 85.77 -52.64 -46.88
C ARG A 694 84.65 -53.04 -45.92
N TRP A 695 84.52 -54.34 -45.57
CA TRP A 695 83.58 -54.81 -44.54
C TRP A 695 84.00 -54.46 -43.11
N LEU A 696 85.28 -54.68 -42.79
CA LEU A 696 85.84 -54.43 -41.46
C LEU A 696 85.80 -52.93 -41.08
N GLY A 697 85.81 -52.02 -42.06
CA GLY A 697 85.68 -50.58 -41.86
C GLY A 697 84.25 -50.07 -41.58
N LEU A 698 83.22 -50.92 -41.62
CA LEU A 698 81.83 -50.51 -41.38
C LEU A 698 81.48 -50.47 -39.89
N PRO A 699 80.62 -49.54 -39.44
CA PRO A 699 80.18 -49.47 -38.05
C PRO A 699 79.52 -50.80 -37.61
N SER A 700 79.90 -51.26 -36.41
CA SER A 700 79.40 -52.51 -35.85
C SER A 700 78.07 -52.29 -35.12
N ASN A 701 76.98 -52.75 -35.74
CA ASN A 701 75.62 -52.55 -35.24
C ASN A 701 75.13 -53.76 -34.44
N LYS A 702 74.55 -53.51 -33.26
CA LYS A 702 73.94 -54.53 -32.38
C LYS A 702 72.63 -55.08 -32.98
N GLY A 703 72.77 -55.88 -34.03
CA GLY A 703 71.68 -56.51 -34.78
C GLY A 703 72.15 -57.17 -36.08
N THR A 704 73.27 -56.74 -36.67
CA THR A 704 73.73 -57.26 -37.97
C THR A 704 74.43 -58.61 -37.91
N GLY A 705 74.66 -59.20 -36.72
CA GLY A 705 75.51 -60.39 -36.56
C GLY A 705 75.19 -61.58 -37.49
N LYS A 706 73.91 -61.84 -37.81
CA LYS A 706 73.52 -62.90 -38.78
C LYS A 706 73.86 -62.56 -40.24
N LEU A 707 73.92 -61.27 -40.57
CA LEU A 707 74.30 -60.71 -41.86
C LEU A 707 75.84 -60.70 -41.95
N ASP A 708 76.51 -60.27 -40.89
CA ASP A 708 77.98 -60.35 -40.73
C ASP A 708 78.47 -61.80 -40.88
N ASP A 709 77.87 -62.76 -40.16
CA ASP A 709 78.15 -64.20 -40.28
C ASP A 709 78.04 -64.69 -41.74
N ARG A 710 76.93 -64.35 -42.42
CA ARG A 710 76.71 -64.72 -43.83
C ARG A 710 77.70 -64.06 -44.78
N TYR A 711 78.17 -62.85 -44.47
CA TYR A 711 79.20 -62.17 -45.27
C TYR A 711 80.54 -62.89 -45.14
N PHE A 712 80.92 -63.32 -43.93
CA PHE A 712 82.10 -64.18 -43.73
C PHE A 712 81.95 -65.54 -44.44
N ASP A 713 80.77 -66.17 -44.40
CA ASP A 713 80.49 -67.41 -45.15
C ASP A 713 80.57 -67.22 -46.69
N LEU A 714 80.33 -66.00 -47.19
CA LEU A 714 80.51 -65.65 -48.60
C LEU A 714 81.98 -65.36 -48.93
N LEU A 715 82.72 -64.63 -48.08
CA LEU A 715 84.16 -64.42 -48.27
C LEU A 715 84.93 -65.75 -48.25
N GLU A 716 84.54 -66.72 -47.41
CA GLU A 716 85.14 -68.05 -47.41
C GLU A 716 84.95 -68.77 -48.77
N LYS A 717 83.78 -68.62 -49.41
CA LYS A 717 83.54 -69.14 -50.77
C LYS A 717 84.35 -68.40 -51.83
N PHE A 718 84.49 -67.08 -51.70
CA PHE A 718 85.31 -66.27 -52.59
C PHE A 718 86.78 -66.73 -52.53
N VAL A 719 87.38 -66.89 -51.34
CA VAL A 719 88.77 -67.39 -51.16
C VAL A 719 88.95 -68.77 -51.79
N ASN A 720 87.98 -69.67 -51.64
CA ASN A 720 88.04 -71.00 -52.25
C ASN A 720 88.07 -70.96 -53.79
N SER A 721 87.47 -69.93 -54.41
CA SER A 721 87.40 -69.77 -55.87
C SER A 721 88.68 -69.22 -56.53
N ILE A 722 89.54 -68.51 -55.79
CA ILE A 722 90.75 -67.88 -56.34
C ILE A 722 91.65 -68.94 -56.94
N VAL A 723 92.03 -68.81 -58.22
CA VAL A 723 92.83 -69.83 -58.92
C VAL A 723 94.31 -69.74 -58.51
N ASP A 724 94.81 -68.54 -58.23
CA ASP A 724 96.23 -68.26 -58.00
C ASP A 724 96.75 -68.71 -56.61
N LEU A 725 95.87 -69.06 -55.67
CA LEU A 725 96.25 -69.58 -54.36
C LEU A 725 96.24 -71.11 -54.35
N THR A 726 97.31 -71.71 -53.83
CA THR A 726 97.34 -73.14 -53.53
C THR A 726 96.29 -73.51 -52.46
N ASN A 727 95.92 -74.78 -52.40
CA ASN A 727 95.00 -75.29 -51.38
C ASN A 727 95.51 -75.06 -49.96
N GLU A 728 96.82 -74.97 -49.74
CA GLU A 728 97.40 -74.71 -48.41
C GLU A 728 97.29 -73.23 -48.01
N GLU A 729 97.48 -72.31 -48.97
CA GLU A 729 97.35 -70.86 -48.75
C GLU A 729 95.89 -70.48 -48.51
N LYS A 730 94.94 -71.05 -49.28
CA LYS A 730 93.50 -70.90 -49.03
C LYS A 730 93.13 -71.24 -47.59
N VAL A 731 93.68 -72.33 -47.04
CA VAL A 731 93.41 -72.76 -45.67
C VAL A 731 93.99 -71.81 -44.62
N ALA A 732 95.13 -71.16 -44.89
CA ALA A 732 95.68 -70.11 -44.02
C ALA A 732 94.81 -68.84 -44.05
N VAL A 733 94.44 -68.37 -45.24
CA VAL A 733 93.59 -67.17 -45.43
C VAL A 733 92.20 -67.36 -44.80
N ILE A 734 91.61 -68.56 -44.91
CA ILE A 734 90.34 -68.90 -44.25
C ILE A 734 90.50 -68.95 -42.72
N ALA A 735 91.65 -69.38 -42.18
CA ALA A 735 91.90 -69.32 -40.74
C ALA A 735 91.98 -67.87 -40.23
N GLU A 736 92.64 -66.97 -40.97
CA GLU A 736 92.66 -65.53 -40.67
C GLU A 736 91.27 -64.88 -40.78
N LEU A 737 90.44 -65.32 -41.74
CA LEU A 737 89.05 -64.90 -41.87
C LEU A 737 88.17 -65.37 -40.69
N GLN A 738 88.40 -66.60 -40.19
CA GLN A 738 87.74 -67.09 -38.98
C GLN A 738 88.18 -66.33 -37.73
N VAL A 739 89.46 -65.95 -37.64
CA VAL A 739 89.98 -65.04 -36.60
C VAL A 739 89.28 -63.68 -36.63
N THR A 740 89.14 -63.02 -37.79
CA THR A 740 88.47 -61.71 -37.86
C THR A 740 86.97 -61.81 -37.56
N ARG A 741 86.30 -62.87 -38.02
CA ARG A 741 84.92 -63.21 -37.64
C ARG A 741 84.74 -63.35 -36.12
N PHE A 742 85.66 -64.04 -35.43
CA PHE A 742 85.59 -64.15 -33.97
C PHE A 742 85.90 -62.82 -33.28
N LYS A 743 86.84 -62.00 -33.78
CA LYS A 743 87.14 -60.66 -33.25
C LYS A 743 85.97 -59.68 -33.34
N GLN A 744 85.11 -59.79 -34.36
CA GLN A 744 83.88 -58.99 -34.46
C GLN A 744 82.71 -59.55 -33.62
N GLY A 745 82.79 -60.80 -33.17
CA GLY A 745 81.74 -61.44 -32.36
C GLY A 745 81.86 -61.14 -30.86
N PRO A 746 80.76 -61.30 -30.10
CA PRO A 746 80.85 -61.37 -28.64
C PRO A 746 81.66 -62.59 -28.21
N ASP A 747 82.38 -62.47 -27.09
CA ASP A 747 83.24 -63.51 -26.52
C ASP A 747 84.43 -63.93 -27.44
N ALA A 748 84.95 -62.98 -28.22
CA ALA A 748 86.05 -63.16 -29.17
C ALA A 748 87.25 -63.95 -28.61
N GLN A 749 87.77 -63.53 -27.45
CA GLN A 749 88.99 -64.08 -26.86
C GLN A 749 88.87 -65.58 -26.54
N HIS A 750 87.76 -65.96 -25.90
CA HIS A 750 87.50 -67.35 -25.51
C HIS A 750 87.20 -68.23 -26.74
N ARG A 751 86.49 -67.69 -27.75
CA ARG A 751 86.27 -68.40 -29.03
C ARG A 751 87.57 -68.69 -29.78
N ILE A 752 88.48 -67.71 -29.84
CA ILE A 752 89.82 -67.88 -30.44
C ILE A 752 90.61 -68.94 -29.66
N GLN A 753 90.68 -68.83 -28.33
CA GLN A 753 91.38 -69.80 -27.48
C GLN A 753 90.78 -71.23 -27.57
N GLN A 754 89.46 -71.36 -27.67
CA GLN A 754 88.80 -72.67 -27.83
C GLN A 754 89.19 -73.34 -29.15
N LYS A 755 89.27 -72.56 -30.25
CA LYS A 755 89.73 -73.04 -31.56
C LYS A 755 91.22 -73.35 -31.59
N GLU A 756 92.05 -72.49 -30.99
CA GLU A 756 93.48 -72.73 -30.83
C GLU A 756 93.76 -74.05 -30.07
N GLN A 757 93.05 -74.28 -28.96
CA GLN A 757 93.14 -75.52 -28.20
C GLN A 757 92.65 -76.74 -28.98
N ALA A 758 91.60 -76.61 -29.81
CA ALA A 758 91.14 -77.72 -30.65
C ALA A 758 92.22 -78.12 -31.66
N ILE A 759 92.79 -77.15 -32.40
CA ILE A 759 93.86 -77.41 -33.38
C ILE A 759 95.09 -78.04 -32.70
N ARG A 760 95.47 -77.58 -31.49
CA ARG A 760 96.54 -78.20 -30.69
C ARG A 760 96.24 -79.66 -30.30
N ARG A 761 95.00 -80.00 -29.96
CA ARG A 761 94.58 -81.39 -29.68
C ARG A 761 94.64 -82.24 -30.94
N ASP A 762 94.15 -81.73 -32.07
CA ASP A 762 94.12 -82.46 -33.34
C ASP A 762 95.54 -82.77 -33.85
N ILE A 763 96.48 -81.81 -33.72
CA ILE A 763 97.91 -82.04 -33.97
C ILE A 763 98.45 -83.13 -33.03
N SER A 764 98.20 -83.03 -31.72
CA SER A 764 98.69 -84.03 -30.75
C SER A 764 98.08 -85.43 -30.97
N ASN A 765 96.85 -85.52 -31.49
CA ASN A 765 96.21 -86.78 -31.83
C ASN A 765 96.90 -87.40 -33.05
N LEU A 766 97.08 -86.64 -34.14
CA LEU A 766 97.79 -87.10 -35.33
C LEU A 766 99.24 -87.47 -35.03
N GLU A 767 99.95 -86.72 -34.16
CA GLU A 767 101.28 -87.11 -33.69
C GLU A 767 101.29 -88.47 -32.97
N ASN A 768 100.27 -88.74 -32.13
CA ASN A 768 100.15 -90.01 -31.43
C ASN A 768 99.75 -91.15 -32.38
N ASP A 769 98.85 -90.92 -33.33
CA ASP A 769 98.51 -91.88 -34.38
C ASP A 769 99.73 -92.20 -35.24
N ILE A 770 100.53 -91.20 -35.63
CA ILE A 770 101.80 -91.38 -36.35
C ILE A 770 102.80 -92.19 -35.53
N ARG A 771 102.92 -91.96 -34.21
CA ARG A 771 103.77 -92.78 -33.32
C ARG A 771 103.28 -94.23 -33.30
N THR A 772 101.98 -94.46 -33.12
CA THR A 772 101.37 -95.80 -33.11
C THR A 772 101.53 -96.51 -34.46
N LEU A 773 101.34 -95.83 -35.58
CA LEU A 773 101.56 -96.35 -36.93
C LEU A 773 103.03 -96.69 -37.17
N LYS A 774 103.98 -95.85 -36.71
CA LYS A 774 105.42 -96.13 -36.77
C LYS A 774 105.79 -97.38 -35.96
N THR A 775 105.30 -97.51 -34.71
CA THR A 775 105.49 -98.74 -33.91
C THR A 775 104.83 -99.98 -34.53
N ASN A 776 103.67 -99.83 -35.18
CA ASN A 776 103.04 -100.93 -35.90
C ASN A 776 103.86 -101.37 -37.14
N ILE A 777 104.43 -100.43 -37.89
CA ILE A 777 105.37 -100.73 -39.00
C ILE A 777 106.61 -101.47 -38.49
N GLU A 778 107.17 -101.06 -37.34
CA GLU A 778 108.30 -101.75 -36.70
C GLU A 778 107.95 -103.20 -36.30
N PHE A 779 106.75 -103.42 -35.77
CA PHE A 779 106.24 -104.75 -35.42
C PHE A 779 106.06 -105.64 -36.66
N PHE A 780 105.44 -105.13 -37.74
CA PHE A 780 105.24 -105.87 -38.97
C PHE A 780 106.50 -106.03 -39.83
N GLY A 781 107.56 -105.23 -39.59
CA GLY A 781 108.84 -105.25 -40.32
C GLY A 781 109.64 -106.56 -40.24
N ARG A 782 109.16 -107.58 -39.51
CA ARG A 782 109.74 -108.93 -39.43
C ARG A 782 108.92 -110.01 -40.19
N SER A 783 107.80 -109.65 -40.82
CA SER A 783 106.89 -110.59 -41.49
C SER A 783 106.97 -110.53 -43.02
N LYS A 784 107.26 -111.67 -43.67
CA LYS A 784 107.42 -111.77 -45.13
C LYS A 784 106.15 -111.51 -45.97
N ASN A 785 104.96 -111.44 -45.35
CA ASN A 785 103.69 -111.22 -46.05
C ASN A 785 103.09 -109.80 -45.80
N ALA A 786 103.79 -108.91 -45.10
CA ALA A 786 103.21 -107.65 -44.60
C ALA A 786 103.47 -106.41 -45.49
N GLU A 787 104.10 -106.55 -46.67
CA GLU A 787 104.63 -105.41 -47.42
C GLU A 787 103.57 -104.36 -47.81
N LYS A 788 102.39 -104.81 -48.29
CA LYS A 788 101.26 -103.90 -48.61
C LYS A 788 100.74 -103.12 -47.40
N LEU A 789 100.73 -103.73 -46.21
CA LEU A 789 100.32 -103.05 -44.98
C LEU A 789 101.36 -102.00 -44.54
N ARG A 790 102.65 -102.24 -44.80
CA ARG A 790 103.72 -101.27 -44.52
C ARG A 790 103.63 -100.08 -45.48
N GLU A 791 103.38 -100.33 -46.76
CA GLU A 791 103.11 -99.29 -47.77
C GLU A 791 101.87 -98.46 -47.40
N GLU A 792 100.75 -99.12 -47.06
CA GLU A 792 99.52 -98.45 -46.60
C GLU A 792 99.73 -97.60 -45.34
N TYR A 793 100.44 -98.11 -44.33
CA TYR A 793 100.77 -97.32 -43.13
C TYR A 793 101.75 -96.19 -43.43
N GLN A 794 102.68 -96.32 -44.38
CA GLN A 794 103.58 -95.25 -44.81
C GLN A 794 102.83 -94.13 -45.53
N VAL A 795 101.87 -94.47 -46.40
CA VAL A 795 100.97 -93.48 -47.03
C VAL A 795 100.17 -92.74 -45.95
N ARG A 796 99.53 -93.45 -45.01
CA ARG A 796 98.79 -92.83 -43.89
C ARG A 796 99.64 -91.94 -43.00
N ILE A 797 100.91 -92.29 -42.78
CA ILE A 797 101.86 -91.43 -42.05
C ILE A 797 102.16 -90.16 -42.85
N ALA A 798 102.42 -90.26 -44.16
CA ALA A 798 102.68 -89.10 -45.00
C ALA A 798 101.46 -88.16 -45.10
N GLU A 799 100.26 -88.72 -45.21
CA GLU A 799 98.98 -87.99 -45.15
C GLU A 799 98.80 -87.29 -43.80
N ALA A 800 99.12 -87.95 -42.69
CA ALA A 800 99.03 -87.37 -41.36
C ALA A 800 100.10 -86.30 -41.09
N ASP A 801 101.35 -86.50 -41.53
CA ASP A 801 102.43 -85.50 -41.46
C ASP A 801 102.09 -84.26 -42.32
N GLN A 802 101.47 -84.42 -43.51
CA GLN A 802 100.90 -83.31 -44.28
C GLN A 802 99.74 -82.63 -43.56
N ARG A 803 98.83 -83.40 -42.95
CA ARG A 803 97.68 -82.84 -42.21
C ARG A 803 98.13 -82.03 -40.99
N ILE A 804 99.18 -82.45 -40.30
CA ILE A 804 99.83 -81.69 -39.22
C ILE A 804 100.39 -80.36 -39.75
N GLN A 805 101.07 -80.33 -40.90
CA GLN A 805 101.59 -79.08 -41.48
C GLN A 805 100.47 -78.07 -41.79
N VAL A 806 99.34 -78.54 -42.34
CA VAL A 806 98.16 -77.69 -42.58
C VAL A 806 97.59 -77.15 -41.26
N LEU A 807 97.41 -78.00 -40.24
CA LEU A 807 96.96 -77.60 -38.91
C LEU A 807 97.93 -76.62 -38.23
N GLN A 808 99.24 -76.76 -38.42
CA GLN A 808 100.25 -75.84 -37.90
C GLN A 808 100.17 -74.45 -38.54
N ARG A 809 99.85 -74.35 -39.84
CA ARG A 809 99.60 -73.05 -40.50
C ARG A 809 98.30 -72.41 -40.02
N GLN A 810 97.23 -73.19 -39.79
CA GLN A 810 96.02 -72.68 -39.12
C GLN A 810 96.33 -72.18 -37.71
N LEU A 811 97.08 -72.96 -36.92
CA LEU A 811 97.48 -72.60 -35.55
C LEU A 811 98.30 -71.30 -35.52
N TYR A 812 99.14 -71.05 -36.52
CA TYR A 812 99.88 -69.79 -36.65
C TYR A 812 98.93 -68.58 -36.75
N ALA A 813 97.90 -68.65 -37.59
CA ALA A 813 96.89 -67.59 -37.72
C ALA A 813 96.13 -67.34 -36.40
N PHE A 814 95.72 -68.39 -35.67
CA PHE A 814 95.04 -68.26 -34.37
C PHE A 814 95.95 -67.86 -33.19
N ARG A 815 97.28 -67.96 -33.35
CA ARG A 815 98.27 -67.61 -32.32
C ARG A 815 98.86 -66.21 -32.51
N ASN A 816 98.99 -65.76 -33.76
CA ASN A 816 99.56 -64.45 -34.10
C ASN A 816 98.48 -63.35 -34.22
N SER A 817 97.23 -63.63 -33.83
CA SER A 817 96.07 -62.74 -33.95
C SER A 817 95.92 -61.76 -32.80
#